data_AF-A0A804REM5-F1
#
_entry.id   AF-A0A804REM5-F1
#
_cell.length_a   1.000
_cell.length_b   1.000
_cell.length_c   1.000
_cell.angle_alpha   90.00
_cell.angle_beta   90.00
_cell.angle_gamma   90.00
#
_symmetry.space_group_name_H-M   'P 1'
#
loop_
_entity.id
_entity.type
_entity.pdbx_description
1 polymer ?
#
loop_
_entity_poly.entity_id
_entity_poly.type
_entity_poly.pdbx_seq_one_letter_code
_entity_poly.pdbx_strand_id
1 'polypeptide(L)'
;MDYFNDMVSVSFFQLVFHIYCDSYYVMHDILHDFAESLSREDCFRLEDDNVTEIPCTVRHLSIHVHSMQKHKQIICKLHHLRTIICIDPLMDGPSDIFDGMLRNQRKLRVLSLSFYNSKNLPESIGELKHLRYLNLIRTLVSELPRSLCTLYHLQLLWLNHMVENLPDKLCNLRKLRHLGAYSSYTHDFVNEKPICQILNIGKLTSLQHIYVFSVQKKQGYELRQLKDLNELGGSLRVKNLENVIGKDEAVESKLYLKSRLKELALEWSSNNRMDAMDILEGLRPPPQLSKLTIEGYRSDTYPGWLLERSYFENLESFELSNCSLLEGLPPDTELLRNCSMLCINFVPNLKELSNLPASLAYLSIDRCPLLMFITNNELGQHDFRENIIMKAADLASKLALMWEVDSGKEFIRSVLSKDYSSLKQLMTLMMDDDISKHLQIIESGLEEREDKVWMKENIIKAWLFCHEQRIRFIYGRTMEMPLVLPSGLRRLSLSSCSITDEALAICLGGLTSPITVELEYNMALTTLPSEEVFEHLTKLDSLIVRGCWCLKSLGGLRAAPSLSYLNCLDCPSLELARGAELMPLNLARNLSIRGCILAVDSFINGLPHLKHLSIDVCRSSPSLSIGHLTSLQSLHLNGLPDLYFVEGLSSLHLKRLSLVDVANLTAKCISQFRVQESLTVSSSVLLNHMLMAEGFTAPPNLTLLDCKEPSVSFEEPANLSSVKHLKFSCCETESLPRNLKSVSSLESLSIEHCPNIASLPDLPSSLQRITILNCPVLMKNCQEPDGESWPKISHVRWKSFLPIPNWLP
;
A
#
# COMPACT_ATOMS: atom_id res chain seq x y z
N MET A 1 24.51 -8.24 0.16
CA MET A 1 23.52 -8.77 -0.79
C MET A 1 24.18 -9.51 -1.95
N ASP A 2 25.41 -9.14 -2.33
CA ASP A 2 26.13 -9.68 -3.50
C ASP A 2 26.23 -11.22 -3.55
N TYR A 3 26.63 -11.89 -2.47
CA TYR A 3 26.72 -13.37 -2.44
C TYR A 3 25.40 -14.10 -2.70
N PHE A 4 24.27 -13.54 -2.26
CA PHE A 4 22.96 -14.17 -2.50
C PHE A 4 22.56 -14.04 -3.97
N ASN A 5 22.77 -12.85 -4.54
CA ASN A 5 22.54 -12.62 -5.97
C ASN A 5 23.46 -13.49 -6.84
N ASP A 6 24.72 -13.69 -6.42
CA ASP A 6 25.64 -14.62 -7.07
C ASP A 6 25.09 -16.06 -7.02
N MET A 7 24.60 -16.52 -5.86
CA MET A 7 23.97 -17.84 -5.71
C MET A 7 22.71 -17.99 -6.60
N VAL A 8 21.90 -16.95 -6.73
CA VAL A 8 20.76 -16.94 -7.66
C VAL A 8 21.25 -16.99 -9.12
N SER A 9 22.29 -16.22 -9.47
CA SER A 9 22.82 -16.16 -10.84
C SER A 9 23.38 -17.50 -11.33
N VAL A 10 23.97 -18.29 -10.43
CA VAL A 10 24.47 -19.65 -10.73
C VAL A 10 23.39 -20.72 -10.54
N SER A 11 22.12 -20.32 -10.40
CA SER A 11 20.95 -21.20 -10.23
C SER A 11 21.00 -22.12 -9.00
N PHE A 12 21.82 -21.76 -7.99
CA PHE A 12 21.82 -22.45 -6.70
C PHE A 12 20.49 -22.25 -5.96
N PHE A 13 19.94 -21.03 -6.09
CA PHE A 13 18.57 -20.71 -5.71
C PHE A 13 17.77 -20.32 -6.95
N GLN A 14 16.57 -20.88 -7.10
CA GLN A 14 15.66 -20.63 -8.21
C GLN A 14 14.44 -19.84 -7.73
N LEU A 15 14.10 -18.77 -8.42
CA LEU A 15 12.93 -17.97 -8.10
C LEU A 15 11.65 -18.67 -8.60
N VAL A 16 10.73 -18.95 -7.69
CA VAL A 16 9.41 -19.53 -7.99
C VAL A 16 8.34 -18.47 -7.77
N PHE A 17 7.54 -18.22 -8.80
CA PHE A 17 6.42 -17.29 -8.74
C PHE A 17 5.15 -18.03 -8.30
N HIS A 18 4.54 -17.58 -7.21
CA HIS A 18 3.22 -18.05 -6.78
C HIS A 18 2.22 -16.88 -6.87
N ILE A 19 1.01 -17.13 -7.37
CA ILE A 19 0.05 -16.06 -7.71
C ILE A 19 -0.63 -15.45 -6.47
N TYR A 20 -0.49 -16.09 -5.30
CA TYR A 20 -1.18 -15.74 -4.05
C TYR A 20 -0.26 -15.64 -2.82
N CYS A 21 1.05 -15.79 -3.01
CA CYS A 21 2.10 -15.57 -2.00
C CYS A 21 3.31 -15.00 -2.72
N ASP A 22 4.12 -14.21 -2.01
CA ASP A 22 5.32 -13.60 -2.57
C ASP A 22 6.22 -14.61 -3.29
N SER A 23 6.97 -14.12 -4.28
CA SER A 23 7.98 -14.92 -4.97
C SER A 23 9.01 -15.44 -3.97
N TYR A 24 9.22 -16.75 -3.91
CA TYR A 24 10.18 -17.38 -3.01
C TYR A 24 11.28 -18.07 -3.79
N TYR A 25 12.45 -18.18 -3.17
CA TYR A 25 13.58 -18.90 -3.73
C TYR A 25 13.57 -20.34 -3.22
N VAL A 26 13.65 -21.31 -4.13
CA VAL A 26 13.83 -22.73 -3.81
C VAL A 26 15.25 -23.18 -4.13
N MET A 27 15.78 -24.09 -3.33
CA MET A 27 16.99 -24.83 -3.68
C MET A 27 16.58 -26.10 -4.40
N HIS A 28 17.30 -26.49 -5.45
CA HIS A 28 17.04 -27.74 -6.17
C HIS A 28 17.27 -28.95 -5.25
N ASP A 29 16.40 -29.97 -5.32
CA ASP A 29 16.42 -31.15 -4.42
C ASP A 29 17.80 -31.81 -4.32
N ILE A 30 18.49 -32.02 -5.45
CA ILE A 30 19.86 -32.57 -5.46
C ILE A 30 20.86 -31.72 -4.65
N LEU A 31 20.79 -30.39 -4.76
CA LEU A 31 21.66 -29.49 -4.01
C LEU A 31 21.30 -29.48 -2.52
N HIS A 32 20.00 -29.56 -2.22
CA HIS A 32 19.49 -29.70 -0.87
C HIS A 32 19.99 -31.00 -0.23
N ASP A 33 19.84 -32.14 -0.90
CA ASP A 33 20.26 -33.46 -0.42
C ASP A 33 21.78 -33.53 -0.22
N PHE A 34 22.54 -32.92 -1.14
CA PHE A 34 23.99 -32.81 -1.01
C PHE A 34 24.37 -31.95 0.21
N ALA A 35 23.74 -30.78 0.39
CA ALA A 35 23.95 -29.93 1.56
C ALA A 35 23.58 -30.63 2.87
N GLU A 36 22.50 -31.41 2.89
CA GLU A 36 22.10 -32.24 4.03
C GLU A 36 23.16 -33.30 4.35
N SER A 37 23.66 -34.01 3.32
CA SER A 37 24.70 -35.04 3.49
C SER A 37 25.99 -34.48 4.10
N LEU A 38 26.42 -33.29 3.68
CA LEU A 38 27.65 -32.64 4.15
C LEU A 38 27.51 -32.01 5.54
N SER A 39 26.28 -31.69 5.96
CA SER A 39 26.03 -30.95 7.20
C SER A 39 25.45 -31.81 8.33
N ARG A 40 25.20 -33.10 8.10
CA ARG A 40 24.54 -34.03 9.04
C ARG A 40 25.18 -34.13 10.43
N GLU A 41 26.49 -33.88 10.55
CA GLU A 41 27.20 -33.94 11.84
C GLU A 41 27.11 -32.63 12.64
N ASP A 42 26.92 -31.51 11.95
CA ASP A 42 26.95 -30.15 12.50
C ASP A 42 25.55 -29.49 12.58
N CYS A 43 24.59 -29.93 11.77
CA CYS A 43 23.24 -29.39 11.66
C CYS A 43 22.17 -30.43 12.07
N PHE A 44 21.12 -29.98 12.75
CA PHE A 44 19.97 -30.80 13.12
C PHE A 44 18.66 -30.05 12.93
N ARG A 45 17.67 -30.73 12.33
CA ARG A 45 16.30 -30.22 12.16
C ARG A 45 15.39 -30.95 13.15
N LEU A 46 14.86 -30.21 14.12
CA LEU A 46 13.92 -30.72 15.09
C LEU A 46 12.50 -30.46 14.57
N GLU A 47 11.90 -31.47 13.94
CA GLU A 47 10.59 -31.39 13.27
C GLU A 47 9.52 -32.30 13.90
N ASP A 48 9.92 -33.18 14.82
CA ASP A 48 9.05 -34.15 15.50
C ASP A 48 9.15 -34.01 17.03
N ASP A 49 8.00 -33.79 17.68
CA ASP A 49 7.86 -33.67 19.14
C ASP A 49 8.27 -34.95 19.90
N ASN A 50 8.42 -36.09 19.21
CA ASN A 50 8.81 -37.37 19.80
C ASN A 50 10.34 -37.57 19.86
N VAL A 51 11.14 -36.64 19.33
CA VAL A 51 12.60 -36.75 19.37
C VAL A 51 13.12 -36.69 20.82
N THR A 52 13.77 -37.77 21.26
CA THR A 52 14.28 -37.93 22.63
C THR A 52 15.77 -37.61 22.80
N GLU A 53 16.55 -37.59 21.71
CA GLU A 53 17.99 -37.32 21.73
C GLU A 53 18.44 -36.47 20.54
N ILE A 54 19.36 -35.54 20.78
CA ILE A 54 20.05 -34.74 19.75
C ILE A 54 21.55 -34.96 19.93
N PRO A 55 22.32 -35.26 18.86
CA PRO A 55 23.76 -35.49 18.97
C PRO A 55 24.49 -34.28 19.58
N CYS A 56 25.38 -34.53 20.54
CA CYS A 56 26.11 -33.46 21.23
C CYS A 56 27.12 -32.70 20.35
N THR A 57 27.43 -33.23 19.16
CA THR A 57 28.28 -32.59 18.14
C THR A 57 27.59 -31.44 17.42
N VAL A 58 26.25 -31.40 17.43
CA VAL A 58 25.43 -30.42 16.71
C VAL A 58 25.80 -29.00 17.11
N ARG A 59 25.98 -28.14 16.10
CA ARG A 59 26.31 -26.72 16.22
C ARG A 59 25.18 -25.82 15.71
N HIS A 60 24.31 -26.33 14.85
CA HIS A 60 23.24 -25.57 14.23
C HIS A 60 21.92 -26.31 14.39
N LEU A 61 20.98 -25.71 15.11
CA LEU A 61 19.68 -26.29 15.40
C LEU A 61 18.58 -25.45 14.75
N SER A 62 17.78 -26.10 13.90
CA SER A 62 16.51 -25.56 13.41
C SER A 62 15.37 -26.23 14.14
N ILE A 63 14.36 -25.46 14.54
CA ILE A 63 13.27 -25.89 15.41
C ILE A 63 11.93 -25.60 14.74
N HIS A 64 11.16 -26.66 14.55
CA HIS A 64 9.86 -26.69 13.88
C HIS A 64 8.96 -27.75 14.57
N VAL A 65 8.74 -27.59 15.88
CA VAL A 65 7.92 -28.49 16.71
C VAL A 65 6.77 -27.74 17.35
N HIS A 66 5.72 -28.46 17.77
CA HIS A 66 4.58 -27.83 18.44
C HIS A 66 4.89 -27.42 19.89
N SER A 67 5.74 -28.20 20.60
CA SER A 67 6.09 -27.94 22.00
C SER A 67 7.60 -28.04 22.27
N MET A 68 8.22 -26.89 22.52
CA MET A 68 9.60 -26.76 22.98
C MET A 68 9.82 -27.22 24.42
N GLN A 69 8.77 -27.30 25.24
CA GLN A 69 8.89 -27.82 26.61
C GLN A 69 9.49 -29.22 26.67
N LYS A 70 9.08 -30.10 25.75
CA LYS A 70 9.55 -31.49 25.67
C LYS A 70 11.05 -31.58 25.42
N HIS A 71 11.60 -30.62 24.67
CA HIS A 71 12.99 -30.63 24.22
C HIS A 71 13.93 -29.76 25.06
N LYS A 72 13.40 -28.98 26.02
CA LYS A 72 14.17 -28.08 26.89
C LYS A 72 15.42 -28.74 27.48
N GLN A 73 15.27 -29.92 28.09
CA GLN A 73 16.38 -30.61 28.77
C GLN A 73 17.46 -31.10 27.80
N ILE A 74 17.07 -31.55 26.60
CA ILE A 74 18.00 -32.05 25.58
C ILE A 74 18.80 -30.87 25.03
N ILE A 75 18.13 -29.75 24.69
CA ILE A 75 18.77 -28.56 24.14
C ILE A 75 19.74 -27.92 25.15
N CYS A 76 19.41 -27.94 26.45
CA CYS A 76 20.32 -27.46 27.50
C CYS A 76 21.66 -28.22 27.57
N LYS A 77 21.71 -29.48 27.13
CA LYS A 77 22.92 -30.31 27.11
C LYS A 77 23.82 -30.04 25.90
N LEU A 78 23.35 -29.28 24.90
CA LEU A 78 24.09 -29.00 23.67
C LEU A 78 25.06 -27.82 23.85
N HIS A 79 26.19 -28.06 24.50
CA HIS A 79 27.17 -27.03 24.87
C HIS A 79 28.00 -26.43 23.71
N HIS A 80 27.83 -26.95 22.48
CA HIS A 80 28.56 -26.52 21.29
C HIS A 80 27.72 -25.73 20.28
N LEU A 81 26.45 -25.46 20.59
CA LEU A 81 25.56 -24.71 19.72
C LEU A 81 26.10 -23.32 19.38
N ARG A 82 26.00 -22.99 18.10
CA ARG A 82 26.35 -21.71 17.48
C ARG A 82 25.12 -21.04 16.87
N THR A 83 24.13 -21.82 16.44
CA THR A 83 22.88 -21.31 15.84
C THR A 83 21.67 -22.01 16.43
N ILE A 84 20.65 -21.23 16.78
CA ILE A 84 19.29 -21.70 17.05
C ILE A 84 18.33 -20.84 16.22
N ILE A 85 17.49 -21.49 15.41
CA ILE A 85 16.46 -20.84 14.59
C ILE A 85 15.13 -21.51 14.87
N CYS A 86 14.16 -20.75 15.39
CA CYS A 86 12.75 -21.16 15.47
C CYS A 86 12.00 -20.66 14.23
N ILE A 87 11.31 -21.55 13.51
CA ILE A 87 10.64 -21.24 12.23
C ILE A 87 9.12 -21.15 12.36
N ASP A 88 8.53 -21.92 13.27
CA ASP A 88 7.07 -22.09 13.40
C ASP A 88 6.53 -21.61 14.76
N PRO A 89 5.24 -21.22 14.84
CA PRO A 89 4.60 -20.83 16.08
C PRO A 89 4.58 -21.98 17.10
N LEU A 90 5.15 -21.73 18.28
CA LEU A 90 5.10 -22.63 19.42
C LEU A 90 3.73 -22.53 20.09
N MET A 91 3.10 -23.68 20.37
CA MET A 91 1.84 -23.76 21.13
C MET A 91 2.06 -23.70 22.64
N ASP A 92 3.32 -23.71 23.09
CA ASP A 92 3.65 -23.63 24.52
C ASP A 92 3.13 -22.32 25.15
N GLY A 93 2.51 -22.46 26.32
CA GLY A 93 2.13 -21.33 27.17
C GLY A 93 3.34 -20.47 27.62
N PRO A 94 3.10 -19.32 28.29
CA PRO A 94 4.09 -18.26 28.58
C PRO A 94 5.15 -18.65 29.64
N SER A 95 5.84 -19.75 29.42
CA SER A 95 6.75 -20.39 30.35
C SER A 95 8.22 -20.07 30.00
N ASP A 96 9.06 -19.90 31.03
CA ASP A 96 10.48 -19.50 30.93
C ASP A 96 11.42 -20.60 30.36
N ILE A 97 11.04 -21.22 29.24
CA ILE A 97 11.86 -22.22 28.52
C ILE A 97 13.19 -21.59 28.11
N PHE A 98 13.10 -20.42 27.49
CA PHE A 98 14.24 -19.75 26.89
C PHE A 98 15.23 -19.24 27.96
N ASP A 99 14.80 -18.78 29.14
CA ASP A 99 15.75 -18.32 30.15
C ASP A 99 16.71 -19.44 30.60
N GLY A 100 16.16 -20.60 30.97
CA GLY A 100 16.96 -21.74 31.38
C GLY A 100 17.82 -22.31 30.25
N MET A 101 17.32 -22.24 29.01
CA MET A 101 18.07 -22.61 27.82
C MET A 101 19.28 -21.69 27.67
N LEU A 102 19.07 -20.37 27.46
CA LEU A 102 20.08 -19.38 27.05
C LEU A 102 21.28 -19.32 28.01
N ARG A 103 21.08 -19.55 29.31
CA ARG A 103 22.17 -19.63 30.32
C ARG A 103 23.25 -20.66 29.98
N ASN A 104 22.86 -21.72 29.26
CA ASN A 104 23.74 -22.84 28.93
C ASN A 104 24.41 -22.72 27.54
N GLN A 105 23.94 -21.87 26.62
CA GLN A 105 24.52 -21.76 25.25
C GLN A 105 25.49 -20.59 25.09
N ARG A 106 26.53 -20.51 25.91
CA ARG A 106 27.51 -19.40 25.88
C ARG A 106 28.29 -19.24 24.57
N LYS A 107 28.30 -20.26 23.69
CA LYS A 107 28.98 -20.24 22.38
C LYS A 107 28.07 -19.76 21.23
N LEU A 108 26.81 -19.44 21.51
CA LEU A 108 25.84 -19.06 20.50
C LEU A 108 26.24 -17.77 19.77
N ARG A 109 26.02 -17.77 18.46
CA ARG A 109 26.33 -16.65 17.54
C ARG A 109 25.09 -16.15 16.81
N VAL A 110 24.15 -17.03 16.53
CA VAL A 110 22.90 -16.73 15.82
C VAL A 110 21.73 -17.23 16.65
N LEU A 111 20.80 -16.34 16.95
CA LEU A 111 19.56 -16.66 17.64
C LEU A 111 18.39 -16.01 16.91
N SER A 112 17.46 -16.83 16.42
CA SER A 112 16.19 -16.37 15.86
C SER A 112 15.05 -16.96 16.69
N LEU A 113 14.34 -16.07 17.40
CA LEU A 113 13.31 -16.42 18.38
C LEU A 113 11.89 -16.22 17.83
N SER A 114 11.66 -16.40 16.53
CA SER A 114 10.31 -16.23 15.98
C SER A 114 9.30 -17.01 16.83
N PHE A 115 8.19 -16.34 17.18
CA PHE A 115 7.11 -16.85 18.03
C PHE A 115 7.44 -17.08 19.51
N TYR A 116 8.39 -16.32 20.05
CA TYR A 116 8.50 -16.15 21.49
C TYR A 116 7.26 -15.44 22.05
N ASN A 117 6.47 -16.17 22.86
CA ASN A 117 5.15 -15.76 23.34
C ASN A 117 5.18 -14.89 24.62
N SER A 118 6.36 -14.60 25.19
CA SER A 118 6.46 -13.75 26.38
C SER A 118 6.78 -12.29 26.02
N LYS A 119 6.19 -11.38 26.80
CA LYS A 119 6.36 -9.93 26.67
C LYS A 119 7.81 -9.47 26.94
N ASN A 120 8.51 -10.19 27.81
CA ASN A 120 9.83 -9.81 28.30
C ASN A 120 10.90 -10.74 27.73
N LEU A 121 11.90 -10.17 27.06
CA LEU A 121 13.09 -10.94 26.70
C LEU A 121 13.94 -11.18 27.97
N PRO A 122 14.41 -12.41 28.23
CA PRO A 122 15.02 -12.77 29.51
C PRO A 122 16.40 -12.14 29.69
N GLU A 123 16.76 -11.80 30.94
CA GLU A 123 18.06 -11.22 31.30
C GLU A 123 19.26 -12.14 30.98
N SER A 124 19.03 -13.46 30.87
CA SER A 124 20.05 -14.42 30.42
C SER A 124 20.57 -14.17 29.00
N ILE A 125 19.88 -13.39 28.17
CA ILE A 125 20.36 -13.01 26.83
C ILE A 125 21.76 -12.36 26.90
N GLY A 126 22.03 -11.59 27.96
CA GLY A 126 23.31 -10.94 28.17
C GLY A 126 24.47 -11.89 28.44
N GLU A 127 24.22 -13.16 28.73
CA GLU A 127 25.25 -14.19 28.90
C GLU A 127 25.86 -14.65 27.56
N LEU A 128 25.17 -14.42 26.44
CA LEU A 128 25.58 -14.84 25.10
C LEU A 128 26.66 -13.94 24.48
N LYS A 129 27.82 -13.84 25.10
CA LYS A 129 28.88 -12.87 24.70
C LYS A 129 29.39 -13.02 23.27
N HIS A 130 29.19 -14.18 22.63
CA HIS A 130 29.57 -14.43 21.24
C HIS A 130 28.46 -14.14 20.22
N LEU A 131 27.28 -13.71 20.66
CA LEU A 131 26.13 -13.44 19.80
C LEU A 131 26.46 -12.33 18.80
N ARG A 132 26.14 -12.60 17.53
CA ARG A 132 26.33 -11.70 16.38
C ARG A 132 25.01 -11.34 15.72
N TYR A 133 24.04 -12.24 15.77
CA TYR A 133 22.74 -12.09 15.15
C TYR A 133 21.65 -12.41 16.16
N LEU A 134 20.75 -11.45 16.39
CA LEU A 134 19.55 -11.64 17.18
C LEU A 134 18.34 -11.20 16.36
N ASN A 135 17.42 -12.13 16.12
CA ASN A 135 16.16 -11.87 15.44
C ASN A 135 14.98 -12.10 16.39
N LEU A 136 14.24 -11.03 16.64
CA LEU A 136 13.00 -10.99 17.43
C LEU A 136 11.80 -10.62 16.56
N ILE A 137 11.92 -10.70 15.23
CA ILE A 137 10.79 -10.53 14.31
C ILE A 137 9.76 -11.64 14.59
N ARG A 138 8.47 -11.29 14.58
CA ARG A 138 7.33 -12.18 14.90
C ARG A 138 7.34 -12.74 16.33
N THR A 139 7.75 -11.95 17.32
CA THR A 139 7.60 -12.27 18.75
C THR A 139 6.65 -11.31 19.45
N LEU A 140 6.18 -11.67 20.65
CA LEU A 140 5.40 -10.79 21.52
C LEU A 140 6.26 -9.91 22.45
N VAL A 141 7.60 -9.92 22.27
CA VAL A 141 8.52 -9.11 23.09
C VAL A 141 8.24 -7.63 22.91
N SER A 142 7.85 -6.93 23.97
CA SER A 142 7.75 -5.48 23.99
C SER A 142 8.81 -4.82 24.88
N GLU A 143 9.44 -5.57 25.80
CA GLU A 143 10.46 -5.06 26.73
C GLU A 143 11.81 -5.78 26.54
N LEU A 144 12.88 -5.01 26.35
CA LEU A 144 14.25 -5.50 26.20
C LEU A 144 15.06 -5.33 27.49
N PRO A 145 15.78 -6.37 27.94
CA PRO A 145 16.57 -6.33 29.17
C PRO A 145 17.82 -5.46 29.04
N ARG A 146 18.28 -4.89 30.16
CA ARG A 146 19.49 -4.03 30.18
C ARG A 146 20.75 -4.82 29.84
N SER A 147 20.77 -6.12 30.14
CA SER A 147 21.89 -7.02 29.85
C SER A 147 22.15 -7.21 28.35
N LEU A 148 21.16 -6.96 27.47
CA LEU A 148 21.35 -6.98 26.01
C LEU A 148 22.46 -6.00 25.56
N CYS A 149 22.62 -4.87 26.26
CA CYS A 149 23.66 -3.87 25.99
C CYS A 149 25.08 -4.34 26.31
N THR A 150 25.25 -5.56 26.82
CA THR A 150 26.56 -6.17 27.11
C THR A 150 27.05 -7.11 26.01
N LEU A 151 26.31 -7.21 24.90
CA LEU A 151 26.61 -8.06 23.75
C LEU A 151 27.52 -7.35 22.74
N TYR A 152 28.76 -7.03 23.14
CA TYR A 152 29.69 -6.19 22.36
C TYR A 152 30.09 -6.75 20.97
N HIS A 153 29.76 -8.02 20.70
CA HIS A 153 29.98 -8.68 19.41
C HIS A 153 28.76 -8.70 18.48
N LEU A 154 27.61 -8.18 18.94
CA LEU A 154 26.38 -8.15 18.16
C LEU A 154 26.57 -7.29 16.91
N GLN A 155 26.16 -7.81 15.77
CA GLN A 155 26.27 -7.19 14.45
C GLN A 155 24.89 -6.89 13.85
N LEU A 156 23.91 -7.78 14.08
CA LEU A 156 22.54 -7.65 13.61
C LEU A 156 21.56 -7.78 14.79
N LEU A 157 20.67 -6.80 14.91
CA LEU A 157 19.57 -6.82 15.87
C LEU A 157 18.26 -6.47 15.14
N TRP A 158 17.39 -7.46 14.98
CA TRP A 158 16.07 -7.27 14.42
C TRP A 158 14.98 -7.35 15.47
N LEU A 159 14.13 -6.35 15.51
CA LEU A 159 13.06 -6.18 16.48
C LEU A 159 11.69 -6.41 15.84
N ASN A 160 10.71 -6.79 16.65
CA ASN A 160 9.31 -6.75 16.25
C ASN A 160 8.71 -5.36 16.47
N HIS A 161 7.49 -5.17 15.98
CA HIS A 161 6.74 -3.92 16.06
C HIS A 161 6.24 -3.54 17.48
N MET A 162 6.22 -4.47 18.44
CA MET A 162 5.75 -4.25 19.83
C MET A 162 6.81 -3.61 20.73
N VAL A 163 8.10 -3.59 20.32
CA VAL A 163 9.15 -2.92 21.08
C VAL A 163 9.00 -1.40 20.94
N GLU A 164 8.65 -0.74 22.04
CA GLU A 164 8.44 0.72 22.09
C GLU A 164 9.62 1.49 22.67
N ASN A 165 10.50 0.84 23.43
CA ASN A 165 11.65 1.48 24.06
C ASN A 165 12.90 0.61 23.95
N LEU A 166 14.02 1.24 23.58
CA LEU A 166 15.33 0.60 23.60
C LEU A 166 16.04 0.88 24.93
N PRO A 167 16.87 -0.05 25.43
CA PRO A 167 17.62 0.20 26.66
C PRO A 167 18.67 1.31 26.46
N ASP A 168 18.80 2.21 27.46
CA ASP A 168 19.61 3.45 27.38
C ASP A 168 21.09 3.24 27.03
N LYS A 169 21.63 2.03 27.24
CA LYS A 169 23.03 1.67 27.01
C LYS A 169 23.27 0.94 25.67
N LEU A 170 22.29 0.93 24.76
CA LEU A 170 22.42 0.24 23.47
C LEU A 170 23.59 0.77 22.62
N CYS A 171 23.96 2.05 22.80
CA CYS A 171 25.14 2.65 22.18
C CYS A 171 26.49 1.96 22.52
N ASN A 172 26.51 1.03 23.49
CA ASN A 172 27.67 0.22 23.80
C ASN A 172 27.94 -0.90 22.78
N LEU A 173 26.97 -1.24 21.93
CA LEU A 173 27.09 -2.29 20.92
C LEU A 173 27.92 -1.84 19.71
N ARG A 174 29.19 -1.48 19.93
CA ARG A 174 30.06 -0.81 18.93
C ARG A 174 30.26 -1.57 17.62
N LYS A 175 30.04 -2.90 17.60
CA LYS A 175 30.13 -3.75 16.39
C LYS A 175 28.81 -3.91 15.64
N LEU A 176 27.74 -3.27 16.12
CA LEU A 176 26.43 -3.31 15.49
C LEU A 176 26.50 -2.67 14.12
N ARG A 177 26.03 -3.39 13.10
CA ARG A 177 26.02 -2.99 11.70
C ARG A 177 24.60 -2.75 11.21
N HIS A 178 23.65 -3.57 11.64
CA HIS A 178 22.26 -3.46 11.22
C HIS A 178 21.34 -3.48 12.43
N LEU A 179 20.44 -2.51 12.46
CA LEU A 179 19.37 -2.39 13.44
C LEU A 179 18.09 -2.02 12.69
N GLY A 180 17.00 -2.72 12.98
CA GLY A 180 15.73 -2.56 12.28
C GLY A 180 14.58 -3.16 13.06
N ALA A 181 13.38 -2.67 12.78
CA ALA A 181 12.14 -3.19 13.35
C ALA A 181 11.16 -3.49 12.20
N TYR A 182 10.63 -4.71 12.17
CA TYR A 182 9.70 -5.14 11.12
C TYR A 182 8.32 -5.41 11.69
N SER A 183 7.30 -5.02 10.93
CA SER A 183 5.93 -5.45 11.13
C SER A 183 5.80 -6.94 10.79
N SER A 184 5.03 -7.69 11.58
CA SER A 184 4.70 -9.08 11.28
C SER A 184 3.51 -9.22 10.33
N TYR A 185 2.82 -8.12 10.01
CA TYR A 185 1.58 -8.10 9.25
C TYR A 185 1.78 -7.92 7.74
N THR A 186 3.00 -7.62 7.31
CA THR A 186 3.37 -7.56 5.91
C THR A 186 4.35 -8.69 5.63
N HIS A 187 4.05 -9.56 4.66
CA HIS A 187 5.07 -10.46 4.11
C HIS A 187 6.15 -9.68 3.31
N ASP A 188 5.87 -8.40 3.04
CA ASP A 188 6.82 -7.42 2.58
C ASP A 188 7.73 -6.89 3.71
N PHE A 189 9.04 -7.10 3.57
CA PHE A 189 10.12 -6.47 4.35
C PHE A 189 10.28 -4.96 4.05
N VAL A 190 9.38 -4.37 3.25
CA VAL A 190 9.51 -3.01 2.72
C VAL A 190 9.03 -1.94 3.71
N ASN A 191 8.20 -2.30 4.70
CA ASN A 191 7.67 -1.37 5.69
C ASN A 191 8.35 -1.52 7.06
N GLU A 192 9.60 -1.06 7.18
CA GLU A 192 10.29 -0.92 8.47
C GLU A 192 9.58 0.12 9.36
N LYS A 193 9.24 -0.25 10.60
CA LYS A 193 8.76 0.71 11.60
C LYS A 193 9.94 1.62 11.98
N PRO A 194 9.73 2.95 12.15
CA PRO A 194 10.75 3.81 12.73
C PRO A 194 11.20 3.22 14.07
N ILE A 195 12.50 2.94 14.17
CA ILE A 195 13.09 2.40 15.40
C ILE A 195 13.05 3.50 16.45
N CYS A 196 12.76 3.14 17.69
CA CYS A 196 12.89 4.04 18.83
C CYS A 196 14.32 4.62 18.86
N GLN A 197 14.46 5.92 19.11
CA GLN A 197 15.75 6.56 18.97
C GLN A 197 16.79 6.01 19.96
N ILE A 198 18.02 5.86 19.47
CA ILE A 198 19.15 5.39 20.29
C ILE A 198 19.86 6.60 20.91
N LEU A 199 19.87 6.66 22.23
CA LEU A 199 20.66 7.62 22.97
C LEU A 199 22.16 7.47 22.64
N ASN A 200 22.81 8.55 22.21
CA ASN A 200 24.22 8.59 21.80
C ASN A 200 24.56 7.64 20.64
N ILE A 201 23.72 7.60 19.61
CA ILE A 201 23.92 6.73 18.43
C ILE A 201 25.30 6.91 17.78
N GLY A 202 25.93 8.10 17.89
CA GLY A 202 27.25 8.37 17.32
C GLY A 202 28.38 7.46 17.83
N LYS A 203 28.17 6.73 18.93
CA LYS A 203 29.13 5.70 19.40
C LYS A 203 29.13 4.43 18.54
N LEU A 204 28.07 4.19 17.76
CA LEU A 204 27.89 3.02 16.90
C LEU A 204 28.57 3.21 15.52
N THR A 205 29.86 3.49 15.52
CA THR A 205 30.64 3.82 14.31
C THR A 205 30.68 2.74 13.23
N SER A 206 30.36 1.48 13.57
CA SER A 206 30.25 0.37 12.60
C SER A 206 28.85 0.23 11.99
N LEU A 207 27.90 1.11 12.33
CA LEU A 207 26.53 1.03 11.86
C LEU A 207 26.48 1.30 10.35
N GLN A 208 25.85 0.38 9.63
CA GLN A 208 25.72 0.39 8.17
C GLN A 208 24.30 0.69 7.73
N HIS A 209 23.30 0.38 8.55
CA HIS A 209 21.89 0.58 8.22
C HIS A 209 21.11 1.16 9.40
N ILE A 210 20.50 2.32 9.18
CA ILE A 210 19.46 2.90 10.02
C ILE A 210 18.50 3.70 9.13
N TYR A 211 17.23 3.30 9.10
CA TYR A 211 16.26 3.92 8.20
C TYR A 211 15.82 5.32 8.66
N VAL A 212 15.62 5.53 9.97
CA VAL A 212 15.13 6.82 10.52
C VAL A 212 16.00 7.30 11.68
N PHE A 213 16.38 8.57 11.64
CA PHE A 213 17.02 9.30 12.74
C PHE A 213 16.27 10.62 12.98
N SER A 214 15.59 10.79 14.12
CA SER A 214 14.93 12.07 14.44
C SER A 214 15.74 12.90 15.42
N VAL A 215 15.96 14.17 15.10
CA VAL A 215 16.71 15.10 15.93
C VAL A 215 15.86 15.56 17.12
N GLN A 216 16.44 15.66 18.31
CA GLN A 216 15.79 16.26 19.48
C GLN A 216 16.68 17.32 20.14
N LYS A 217 16.05 18.30 20.81
CA LYS A 217 16.72 19.26 21.69
C LYS A 217 17.11 18.63 23.04
N LYS A 218 17.73 17.46 23.00
CA LYS A 218 18.12 16.66 24.17
C LYS A 218 19.51 16.04 23.95
N GLN A 219 20.30 16.02 25.02
CA GLN A 219 21.64 15.46 24.96
C GLN A 219 21.65 14.00 24.50
N GLY A 220 22.49 13.69 23.51
CA GLY A 220 22.63 12.36 22.90
C GLY A 220 21.70 12.08 21.73
N TYR A 221 20.85 13.04 21.34
CA TYR A 221 19.90 12.96 20.21
C TYR A 221 20.07 14.10 19.21
N GLU A 222 21.13 14.90 19.39
CA GLU A 222 21.43 16.03 18.53
C GLU A 222 21.93 15.55 17.16
N LEU A 223 21.87 16.41 16.14
CA LEU A 223 22.25 16.03 14.78
C LEU A 223 23.73 15.62 14.66
N ARG A 224 24.59 16.21 15.50
CA ARG A 224 26.03 15.88 15.58
C ARG A 224 26.31 14.40 15.87
N GLN A 225 25.33 13.63 16.37
CA GLN A 225 25.49 12.18 16.58
C GLN A 225 25.74 11.43 15.26
N LEU A 226 25.43 12.00 14.10
CA LEU A 226 25.73 11.41 12.80
C LEU A 226 27.19 11.58 12.34
N LYS A 227 27.99 12.38 13.04
CA LYS A 227 29.34 12.82 12.62
C LYS A 227 30.28 11.67 12.25
N ASP A 228 30.33 10.63 13.08
CA ASP A 228 31.29 9.53 12.97
C ASP A 228 30.67 8.26 12.35
N LEU A 229 29.41 8.32 11.89
CA LEU A 229 28.68 7.20 11.30
C LEU A 229 28.95 7.09 9.78
N ASN A 230 30.22 6.95 9.40
CA ASN A 230 30.65 6.98 8.00
C ASN A 230 30.40 5.67 7.24
N GLU A 231 30.11 4.59 7.96
CA GLU A 231 29.79 3.27 7.38
C GLU A 231 28.32 3.16 6.92
N LEU A 232 27.49 4.17 7.21
CA LEU A 232 26.08 4.21 6.82
C LEU A 232 25.92 4.14 5.30
N GLY A 233 25.08 3.21 4.85
CA GLY A 233 24.72 3.04 3.46
C GLY A 233 23.24 2.75 3.28
N GLY A 234 22.82 2.59 2.02
CA GLY A 234 21.41 2.43 1.69
C GLY A 234 20.63 3.72 1.84
N SER A 235 19.57 3.71 2.66
CA SER A 235 18.62 4.82 2.83
C SER A 235 18.66 5.38 4.24
N LEU A 236 18.65 6.72 4.38
CA LEU A 236 18.58 7.42 5.65
C LEU A 236 17.54 8.55 5.59
N ARG A 237 16.58 8.54 6.52
CA ARG A 237 15.63 9.62 6.74
C ARG A 237 15.97 10.37 8.04
N VAL A 238 16.31 11.66 7.93
CA VAL A 238 16.56 12.55 9.06
C VAL A 238 15.31 13.39 9.33
N LYS A 239 14.66 13.17 10.46
CA LYS A 239 13.41 13.85 10.86
C LYS A 239 13.63 14.94 11.90
N ASN A 240 12.65 15.81 12.05
CA ASN A 240 12.59 16.88 13.05
C ASN A 240 13.76 17.87 12.94
N LEU A 241 14.16 18.20 11.72
CA LEU A 241 15.30 19.10 11.47
C LEU A 241 15.09 20.52 12.03
N GLU A 242 13.87 20.91 12.39
CA GLU A 242 13.58 22.14 13.14
C GLU A 242 14.21 22.17 14.54
N ASN A 243 14.71 21.05 15.04
CA ASN A 243 15.40 20.98 16.33
C ASN A 243 16.88 21.34 16.27
N VAL A 244 17.45 21.48 15.06
CA VAL A 244 18.85 21.86 14.85
C VAL A 244 19.04 23.34 15.20
N ILE A 245 20.07 23.67 15.98
CA ILE A 245 20.25 25.02 16.55
C ILE A 245 20.68 26.03 15.49
N GLY A 246 21.34 25.59 14.42
CA GLY A 246 21.76 26.43 13.30
C GLY A 246 22.74 25.72 12.37
N LYS A 247 23.33 26.49 11.45
CA LYS A 247 24.24 25.98 10.41
C LYS A 247 25.44 25.19 10.98
N ASP A 248 26.04 25.65 12.07
CA ASP A 248 27.24 25.00 12.65
C ASP A 248 26.97 23.56 13.09
N GLU A 249 25.82 23.31 13.74
CA GLU A 249 25.43 21.95 14.13
C GLU A 249 25.12 21.08 12.90
N ALA A 250 24.49 21.67 11.88
CA ALA A 250 24.24 20.98 10.61
C ALA A 250 25.54 20.53 9.94
N VAL A 251 26.57 21.38 9.91
CA VAL A 251 27.90 21.07 9.38
C VAL A 251 28.61 19.99 10.21
N GLU A 252 28.43 19.98 11.55
CA GLU A 252 29.01 18.96 12.43
C GLU A 252 28.54 17.53 12.11
N SER A 253 27.36 17.37 11.49
CA SER A 253 26.81 16.07 11.08
C SER A 253 27.63 15.35 10.01
N LYS A 254 28.42 16.12 9.24
CA LYS A 254 29.27 15.64 8.14
C LYS A 254 28.55 14.64 7.22
N LEU A 255 27.32 14.95 6.77
CA LEU A 255 26.59 14.04 5.88
C LEU A 255 27.38 13.75 4.60
N TYR A 256 28.04 14.76 4.02
CA TYR A 256 28.88 14.62 2.82
C TYR A 256 29.97 13.54 2.89
N LEU A 257 30.38 13.04 4.08
CA LEU A 257 31.35 11.95 4.22
C LEU A 257 30.73 10.55 4.11
N LYS A 258 29.41 10.42 4.08
CA LYS A 258 28.67 9.14 4.08
C LYS A 258 28.58 8.56 2.67
N SER A 259 29.73 8.25 2.08
CA SER A 259 29.89 7.82 0.68
C SER A 259 29.13 6.56 0.27
N ARG A 260 28.71 5.72 1.24
CA ARG A 260 27.91 4.50 0.95
C ARG A 260 26.41 4.77 0.92
N LEU A 261 25.97 5.96 1.32
CA LEU A 261 24.57 6.34 1.32
C LEU A 261 24.09 6.54 -0.12
N LYS A 262 22.93 5.97 -0.44
CA LYS A 262 22.31 6.05 -1.77
C LYS A 262 21.07 6.91 -1.76
N GLU A 263 20.32 6.90 -0.67
CA GLU A 263 19.09 7.68 -0.54
C GLU A 263 19.12 8.50 0.74
N LEU A 264 18.72 9.77 0.64
CA LEU A 264 18.62 10.67 1.78
C LEU A 264 17.26 11.39 1.76
N ALA A 265 16.54 11.33 2.87
CA ALA A 265 15.35 12.14 3.11
C ALA A 265 15.59 13.10 4.28
N LEU A 266 15.35 14.40 4.05
CA LEU A 266 15.48 15.46 5.05
C LEU A 266 14.09 16.03 5.36
N GLU A 267 13.63 15.88 6.60
CA GLU A 267 12.25 16.14 6.99
C GLU A 267 12.15 17.12 8.17
N TRP A 268 11.40 18.20 7.97
CA TRP A 268 10.97 19.16 8.99
C TRP A 268 9.51 18.92 9.36
N SER A 269 9.14 19.23 10.61
CA SER A 269 7.74 19.16 11.01
C SER A 269 6.88 20.24 10.34
N SER A 270 5.63 19.88 10.03
CA SER A 270 4.62 20.75 9.42
C SER A 270 4.28 22.00 10.24
N ASN A 271 4.65 22.04 11.52
CA ASN A 271 4.37 23.14 12.45
C ASN A 271 5.54 24.11 12.61
N ASN A 272 6.71 23.83 12.01
CA ASN A 272 7.90 24.67 12.17
C ASN A 272 7.74 26.04 11.48
N ARG A 273 7.87 27.15 12.20
CA ARG A 273 7.79 28.50 11.61
C ARG A 273 9.15 29.10 11.24
N MET A 274 10.24 28.40 11.51
CA MET A 274 11.60 28.90 11.27
C MET A 274 12.04 28.69 9.83
N ASP A 275 12.80 29.64 9.31
CA ASP A 275 13.53 29.48 8.05
C ASP A 275 14.54 28.33 8.18
N ALA A 276 14.47 27.39 7.24
CA ALA A 276 15.27 26.18 7.23
C ALA A 276 16.53 26.30 6.35
N MET A 277 16.73 27.44 5.68
CA MET A 277 17.79 27.64 4.69
C MET A 277 19.19 27.38 5.25
N ASP A 278 19.54 28.01 6.37
CA ASP A 278 20.86 27.85 7.01
C ASP A 278 21.15 26.39 7.44
N ILE A 279 20.12 25.68 7.86
CA ILE A 279 20.22 24.27 8.27
C ILE A 279 20.45 23.40 7.04
N LEU A 280 19.64 23.57 5.99
CA LEU A 280 19.77 22.82 4.75
C LEU A 280 21.12 23.10 4.05
N GLU A 281 21.58 24.35 4.07
CA GLU A 281 22.90 24.78 3.61
C GLU A 281 24.04 24.04 4.34
N GLY A 282 23.95 23.93 5.67
CA GLY A 282 24.97 23.25 6.48
C GLY A 282 24.94 21.72 6.40
N LEU A 283 23.78 21.11 6.13
CA LEU A 283 23.62 19.66 6.09
C LEU A 283 24.45 19.00 5.00
N ARG A 284 24.50 19.61 3.81
CA ARG A 284 25.27 19.20 2.62
C ARG A 284 25.27 17.66 2.36
N PRO A 285 24.38 17.15 1.50
CA PRO A 285 24.26 15.71 1.18
C PRO A 285 25.50 15.09 0.52
N PRO A 286 25.70 13.76 0.55
CA PRO A 286 26.75 13.08 -0.23
C PRO A 286 26.59 13.28 -1.76
N PRO A 287 27.67 13.54 -2.51
CA PRO A 287 27.64 13.64 -3.98
C PRO A 287 27.19 12.35 -4.71
N GLN A 288 27.38 11.18 -4.11
CA GLN A 288 27.08 9.87 -4.70
C GLN A 288 25.62 9.41 -4.52
N LEU A 289 24.75 10.27 -4.00
CA LEU A 289 23.32 9.95 -3.82
C LEU A 289 22.64 9.67 -5.16
N SER A 290 21.77 8.67 -5.17
CA SER A 290 20.84 8.38 -6.26
C SER A 290 19.44 8.96 -5.99
N LYS A 291 19.05 9.15 -4.73
CA LYS A 291 17.76 9.75 -4.35
C LYS A 291 17.90 10.81 -3.26
N LEU A 292 17.25 11.96 -3.47
CA LEU A 292 17.14 13.02 -2.48
C LEU A 292 15.67 13.44 -2.31
N THR A 293 15.16 13.38 -1.08
CA THR A 293 13.84 13.89 -0.69
C THR A 293 13.99 15.04 0.30
N ILE A 294 13.33 16.17 0.03
CA ILE A 294 13.26 17.32 0.94
C ILE A 294 11.79 17.51 1.31
N GLU A 295 11.49 17.42 2.60
CA GLU A 295 10.12 17.44 3.13
C GLU A 295 9.94 18.52 4.20
N GLY A 296 8.94 19.39 4.05
CA GLY A 296 8.63 20.42 5.05
C GLY A 296 9.57 21.63 5.02
N TYR A 297 10.38 21.79 3.97
CA TYR A 297 11.33 22.89 3.84
C TYR A 297 10.62 24.25 3.69
N ARG A 298 11.01 25.21 4.53
CA ARG A 298 10.36 26.52 4.65
C ARG A 298 11.32 27.68 4.36
N SER A 299 11.85 27.69 3.14
CA SER A 299 12.48 28.87 2.55
C SER A 299 12.05 29.00 1.09
N ASP A 300 12.14 30.20 0.54
CA ASP A 300 11.88 30.52 -0.87
C ASP A 300 13.13 30.32 -1.76
N THR A 301 14.29 30.07 -1.15
CA THR A 301 15.57 29.87 -1.85
C THR A 301 16.15 28.47 -1.65
N TYR A 302 16.99 28.05 -2.59
CA TYR A 302 17.71 26.77 -2.55
C TYR A 302 19.14 26.94 -2.02
N PRO A 303 19.68 25.93 -1.30
CA PRO A 303 21.05 25.97 -0.76
C PRO A 303 22.09 26.00 -1.89
N GLY A 304 23.24 26.61 -1.62
CA GLY A 304 24.32 26.82 -2.59
C GLY A 304 24.84 25.51 -3.19
N TRP A 305 24.90 24.43 -2.40
CA TRP A 305 25.33 23.11 -2.89
C TRP A 305 24.33 22.49 -3.88
N LEU A 306 23.04 22.83 -3.82
CA LEU A 306 22.05 22.36 -4.80
C LEU A 306 22.12 23.17 -6.08
N LEU A 307 22.62 24.41 -6.01
CA LEU A 307 22.85 25.29 -7.16
C LEU A 307 24.24 25.11 -7.80
N GLU A 308 25.12 24.32 -7.18
CA GLU A 308 26.45 23.99 -7.68
C GLU A 308 26.34 22.95 -8.81
N ARG A 309 26.85 23.32 -10.01
CA ARG A 309 26.80 22.44 -11.18
C ARG A 309 27.52 21.13 -10.92
N SER A 310 26.88 20.03 -11.31
CA SER A 310 27.43 18.66 -11.16
C SER A 310 27.79 18.28 -9.72
N TYR A 311 27.14 18.88 -8.72
CA TYR A 311 27.34 18.48 -7.33
C TYR A 311 27.02 17.00 -7.11
N PHE A 312 25.91 16.53 -7.69
CA PHE A 312 25.54 15.12 -7.67
C PHE A 312 26.07 14.38 -8.89
N GLU A 313 26.70 13.23 -8.66
CA GLU A 313 27.25 12.39 -9.73
C GLU A 313 26.12 11.61 -10.44
N ASN A 314 25.17 11.05 -9.69
CA ASN A 314 24.18 10.09 -10.18
C ASN A 314 22.78 10.29 -9.56
N LEU A 315 22.34 11.53 -9.34
CA LEU A 315 21.01 11.77 -8.77
C LEU A 315 19.92 11.40 -9.79
N GLU A 316 19.31 10.24 -9.58
CA GLU A 316 18.28 9.65 -10.44
C GLU A 316 16.86 10.03 -10.01
N SER A 317 16.66 10.37 -8.73
CA SER A 317 15.36 10.71 -8.16
C SER A 317 15.44 11.93 -7.25
N PHE A 318 14.55 12.90 -7.48
CA PHE A 318 14.43 14.11 -6.67
C PHE A 318 12.97 14.33 -6.26
N GLU A 319 12.76 14.58 -4.97
CA GLU A 319 11.42 14.75 -4.40
C GLU A 319 11.34 16.00 -3.51
N LEU A 320 10.36 16.85 -3.79
CA LEU A 320 9.96 17.98 -2.95
C LEU A 320 8.57 17.73 -2.38
N SER A 321 8.47 17.70 -1.06
CA SER A 321 7.22 17.44 -0.35
C SER A 321 6.95 18.53 0.68
N ASN A 322 5.74 19.08 0.75
CA ASN A 322 5.36 20.06 1.79
C ASN A 322 6.30 21.29 1.89
N CYS A 323 6.83 21.76 0.75
CA CYS A 323 7.76 22.89 0.70
C CYS A 323 7.00 24.20 0.43
N SER A 324 6.41 24.79 1.48
CA SER A 324 5.34 25.79 1.30
C SER A 324 5.76 27.14 0.72
N LEU A 325 7.04 27.50 0.72
CA LEU A 325 7.51 28.82 0.27
C LEU A 325 8.18 28.81 -1.11
N LEU A 326 8.44 27.63 -1.69
CA LEU A 326 9.06 27.51 -2.99
C LEU A 326 8.07 27.88 -4.11
N GLU A 327 8.50 28.75 -5.02
CA GLU A 327 7.69 29.18 -6.17
C GLU A 327 8.05 28.49 -7.48
N GLY A 328 9.22 27.85 -7.56
CA GLY A 328 9.73 27.16 -8.74
C GLY A 328 10.75 26.08 -8.39
N LEU A 329 11.15 25.30 -9.40
CA LEU A 329 12.30 24.39 -9.31
C LEU A 329 13.63 25.17 -9.29
N PRO A 330 14.76 24.52 -8.93
CA PRO A 330 16.07 25.15 -9.08
C PRO A 330 16.29 25.61 -10.53
N PRO A 331 16.82 26.83 -10.77
CA PRO A 331 16.77 27.48 -12.09
C PRO A 331 17.68 26.87 -13.18
N ASP A 332 18.63 25.99 -12.85
CA ASP A 332 19.57 25.40 -13.83
C ASP A 332 19.26 23.91 -14.10
N THR A 333 18.91 23.58 -15.35
CA THR A 333 18.63 22.20 -15.81
C THR A 333 19.79 21.22 -15.62
N GLU A 334 21.04 21.71 -15.59
CA GLU A 334 22.20 20.83 -15.43
C GLU A 334 22.26 20.17 -14.04
N LEU A 335 21.58 20.74 -13.06
CA LEU A 335 21.53 20.22 -11.68
C LEU A 335 20.82 18.88 -11.59
N LEU A 336 19.76 18.69 -12.39
CA LEU A 336 18.94 17.48 -12.42
C LEU A 336 19.15 16.68 -13.70
N ARG A 337 20.28 16.85 -14.40
CA ARG A 337 20.54 16.27 -15.72
C ARG A 337 20.42 14.74 -15.79
N ASN A 338 20.73 14.05 -14.69
CA ASN A 338 20.62 12.59 -14.58
C ASN A 338 19.31 12.14 -13.92
N CYS A 339 18.44 13.08 -13.54
CA CYS A 339 17.20 12.80 -12.84
C CYS A 339 16.20 12.15 -13.81
N SER A 340 15.79 10.93 -13.47
CA SER A 340 14.78 10.16 -14.20
C SER A 340 13.41 10.22 -13.52
N MET A 341 13.36 10.57 -12.23
CA MET A 341 12.14 10.63 -11.43
C MET A 341 12.05 11.94 -10.63
N LEU A 342 11.08 12.78 -10.98
CA LEU A 342 10.77 14.02 -10.28
C LEU A 342 9.38 13.92 -9.63
N CYS A 343 9.34 14.09 -8.31
CA CYS A 343 8.12 14.08 -7.53
C CYS A 343 7.95 15.42 -6.79
N ILE A 344 6.81 16.05 -6.96
CA ILE A 344 6.47 17.31 -6.30
C ILE A 344 5.10 17.13 -5.65
N ASN A 345 5.06 17.18 -4.33
CA ASN A 345 3.85 16.91 -3.56
C ASN A 345 3.61 18.03 -2.55
N PHE A 346 2.41 18.61 -2.58
CA PHE A 346 2.00 19.61 -1.60
C PHE A 346 2.97 20.81 -1.56
N VAL A 347 3.26 21.40 -2.72
CA VAL A 347 4.06 22.63 -2.87
C VAL A 347 3.12 23.76 -3.30
N PRO A 348 2.36 24.36 -2.35
CA PRO A 348 1.21 25.20 -2.66
C PRO A 348 1.52 26.48 -3.44
N ASN A 349 2.71 27.04 -3.24
CA ASN A 349 3.14 28.28 -3.87
C ASN A 349 3.91 28.08 -5.17
N LEU A 350 4.04 26.83 -5.64
CA LEU A 350 4.69 26.53 -6.92
C LEU A 350 3.87 27.14 -8.06
N LYS A 351 4.46 28.07 -8.80
CA LYS A 351 3.82 28.80 -9.91
C LYS A 351 4.29 28.30 -11.26
N GLU A 352 5.56 27.89 -11.35
CA GLU A 352 6.18 27.49 -12.60
C GLU A 352 6.95 26.17 -12.51
N LEU A 353 6.96 25.46 -13.63
CA LEU A 353 7.79 24.29 -13.88
C LEU A 353 8.67 24.59 -15.09
N SER A 354 9.61 25.51 -14.90
CA SER A 354 10.67 25.73 -15.87
C SER A 354 11.71 24.60 -15.75
N ASN A 355 12.43 24.32 -16.84
CA ASN A 355 13.70 23.59 -16.79
C ASN A 355 13.63 22.10 -16.38
N LEU A 356 12.65 21.34 -16.90
CA LEU A 356 12.61 19.88 -16.70
C LEU A 356 13.77 19.16 -17.42
N PRO A 357 14.41 18.15 -16.79
CA PRO A 357 15.55 17.46 -17.39
C PRO A 357 15.11 16.56 -18.54
N ALA A 358 15.90 16.52 -19.62
CA ALA A 358 15.60 15.70 -20.80
C ALA A 358 15.59 14.19 -20.52
N SER A 359 16.29 13.73 -19.47
CA SER A 359 16.34 12.34 -19.01
C SER A 359 15.09 11.88 -18.27
N LEU A 360 14.14 12.78 -17.98
CA LEU A 360 13.00 12.50 -17.12
C LEU A 360 12.11 11.40 -17.70
N ALA A 361 11.92 10.34 -16.93
CA ALA A 361 11.06 9.20 -17.27
C ALA A 361 9.78 9.19 -16.43
N TYR A 362 9.80 9.76 -15.21
CA TYR A 362 8.65 9.82 -14.31
C TYR A 362 8.49 11.24 -13.77
N LEU A 363 7.30 11.82 -13.94
CA LEU A 363 6.90 13.09 -13.36
C LEU A 363 5.61 12.90 -12.56
N SER A 364 5.65 13.25 -11.27
CA SER A 364 4.45 13.30 -10.42
C SER A 364 4.31 14.67 -9.79
N ILE A 365 3.14 15.27 -9.95
CA ILE A 365 2.75 16.54 -9.35
C ILE A 365 1.45 16.29 -8.58
N ASP A 366 1.46 16.47 -7.26
CA ASP A 366 0.27 16.32 -6.40
C ASP A 366 0.07 17.60 -5.57
N ARG A 367 -1.16 18.10 -5.50
CA ARG A 367 -1.56 19.23 -4.63
C ARG A 367 -0.67 20.47 -4.80
N CYS A 368 -0.54 20.94 -6.04
CA CYS A 368 0.14 22.18 -6.41
C CYS A 368 -0.88 23.13 -7.06
N PRO A 369 -1.81 23.74 -6.29
CA PRO A 369 -2.96 24.47 -6.83
C PRO A 369 -2.61 25.72 -7.65
N LEU A 370 -1.48 26.38 -7.35
CA LEU A 370 -1.00 27.56 -8.08
C LEU A 370 -0.23 27.22 -9.35
N LEU A 371 0.13 25.95 -9.54
CA LEU A 371 0.75 25.49 -10.77
C LEU A 371 -0.36 25.31 -11.80
N MET A 372 -0.42 26.26 -12.72
CA MET A 372 -1.45 26.38 -13.74
C MET A 372 -0.89 25.96 -15.10
N PHE A 373 -1.61 25.08 -15.77
CA PHE A 373 -1.39 24.69 -17.15
C PHE A 373 -2.60 25.18 -17.96
N ILE A 374 -2.48 26.37 -18.55
CA ILE A 374 -3.54 27.04 -19.31
C ILE A 374 -2.94 27.61 -20.59
N THR A 375 -3.69 27.63 -21.69
CA THR A 375 -3.26 28.23 -22.96
C THR A 375 -3.82 29.65 -23.13
N ASN A 376 -3.16 30.47 -23.97
CA ASN A 376 -3.66 31.81 -24.29
C ASN A 376 -4.97 31.80 -25.08
N ASN A 377 -5.28 30.72 -25.78
CA ASN A 377 -6.51 30.59 -26.58
C ASN A 377 -7.76 30.44 -25.70
N GLU A 378 -7.61 29.87 -24.50
CA GLU A 378 -8.69 29.65 -23.53
C GLU A 378 -9.09 30.91 -22.74
N LEU A 379 -8.20 31.91 -22.65
CA LEU A 379 -8.42 33.14 -21.85
C LEU A 379 -9.45 34.11 -22.46
N GLY A 380 -9.84 33.94 -23.73
CA GLY A 380 -10.69 34.88 -24.48
C GLY A 380 -12.18 34.53 -24.60
N GLN A 381 -12.63 33.38 -24.09
CA GLN A 381 -14.00 32.88 -24.34
C GLN A 381 -15.00 33.33 -23.27
N HIS A 382 -15.86 34.30 -23.63
CA HIS A 382 -16.94 34.85 -22.80
C HIS A 382 -18.08 33.82 -22.48
N ASP A 383 -18.12 32.69 -23.21
CA ASP A 383 -19.14 31.62 -23.11
C ASP A 383 -18.95 30.66 -21.91
N PHE A 384 -17.84 30.76 -21.16
CA PHE A 384 -17.60 29.86 -20.02
C PHE A 384 -18.53 30.14 -18.84
N ARG A 385 -18.99 31.39 -18.64
CA ARG A 385 -19.82 31.79 -17.50
C ARG A 385 -21.22 31.15 -17.51
N GLU A 386 -21.89 31.10 -18.67
CA GLU A 386 -23.20 30.46 -18.82
C GLU A 386 -23.10 28.92 -18.78
N ASN A 387 -22.01 28.36 -19.30
CA ASN A 387 -21.71 26.95 -19.19
C ASN A 387 -21.49 26.51 -17.74
N ILE A 388 -20.83 27.29 -16.90
CA ILE A 388 -20.58 26.92 -15.49
C ILE A 388 -21.89 26.80 -14.69
N ILE A 389 -22.83 27.74 -14.87
CA ILE A 389 -24.09 27.78 -14.10
C ILE A 389 -25.06 26.66 -14.50
N MET A 390 -25.23 26.39 -15.81
CA MET A 390 -26.06 25.28 -16.29
C MET A 390 -25.45 23.90 -15.96
N LYS A 391 -24.11 23.80 -15.90
CA LYS A 391 -23.39 22.56 -15.55
C LYS A 391 -23.38 22.28 -14.04
N ALA A 392 -23.47 23.29 -13.18
CA ALA A 392 -23.46 23.12 -11.73
C ALA A 392 -24.70 22.38 -11.20
N ALA A 393 -25.89 22.65 -11.75
CA ALA A 393 -27.14 21.99 -11.34
C ALA A 393 -27.18 20.50 -11.76
N ASP A 394 -26.72 20.19 -12.98
CA ASP A 394 -26.59 18.80 -13.46
C ASP A 394 -25.56 18.03 -12.62
N LEU A 395 -24.38 18.62 -12.38
CA LEU A 395 -23.35 18.01 -11.54
C LEU A 395 -23.84 17.83 -10.09
N ALA A 396 -24.58 18.78 -9.53
CA ALA A 396 -25.18 18.64 -8.20
C ALA A 396 -26.11 17.43 -8.13
N SER A 397 -26.96 17.25 -9.14
CA SER A 397 -27.87 16.11 -9.21
C SER A 397 -27.12 14.78 -9.34
N LYS A 398 -26.12 14.70 -10.23
CA LYS A 398 -25.27 13.52 -10.41
C LYS A 398 -24.49 13.17 -9.13
N LEU A 399 -23.93 14.16 -8.44
CA LEU A 399 -23.25 13.98 -7.15
C LEU A 399 -24.21 13.51 -6.06
N ALA A 400 -25.40 14.07 -5.97
CA ALA A 400 -26.42 13.65 -5.01
C ALA A 400 -26.79 12.17 -5.21
N LEU A 401 -27.03 11.75 -6.46
CA LEU A 401 -27.32 10.36 -6.81
C LEU A 401 -26.18 9.41 -6.45
N MET A 402 -24.93 9.81 -6.65
CA MET A 402 -23.77 9.01 -6.27
C MET A 402 -23.57 8.93 -4.75
N TRP A 403 -23.83 10.01 -4.02
CA TRP A 403 -23.70 10.04 -2.56
C TRP A 403 -24.73 9.14 -1.88
N GLU A 404 -25.87 8.85 -2.51
CA GLU A 404 -26.79 7.84 -2.02
C GLU A 404 -26.16 6.44 -2.04
N VAL A 405 -25.52 6.06 -3.16
CA VAL A 405 -24.87 4.74 -3.32
C VAL A 405 -23.61 4.61 -2.48
N ASP A 406 -22.90 5.73 -2.27
CA ASP A 406 -21.69 5.81 -1.46
C ASP A 406 -21.94 5.72 0.06
N SER A 407 -23.21 5.68 0.50
CA SER A 407 -23.53 5.65 1.94
C SER A 407 -22.86 4.48 2.66
N GLY A 408 -21.90 4.80 3.54
CA GLY A 408 -21.09 3.82 4.28
C GLY A 408 -19.78 3.37 3.62
N LYS A 409 -19.45 3.83 2.39
CA LYS A 409 -18.22 3.46 1.66
C LYS A 409 -17.18 4.59 1.56
N GLU A 410 -17.55 5.82 1.96
CA GLU A 410 -16.66 6.99 2.15
C GLU A 410 -15.90 7.48 0.88
N PHE A 411 -16.30 7.09 -0.34
CA PHE A 411 -15.58 7.47 -1.56
C PHE A 411 -15.71 8.96 -1.88
N ILE A 412 -16.92 9.51 -1.83
CA ILE A 412 -17.15 10.93 -2.11
C ILE A 412 -16.49 11.78 -1.02
N ARG A 413 -16.57 11.36 0.24
CA ARG A 413 -15.85 12.03 1.33
C ARG A 413 -14.33 12.01 1.11
N SER A 414 -13.78 10.90 0.63
CA SER A 414 -12.36 10.81 0.28
C SER A 414 -11.98 11.80 -0.84
N VAL A 415 -12.79 11.87 -1.90
CA VAL A 415 -12.55 12.81 -3.01
C VAL A 415 -12.66 14.26 -2.56
N LEU A 416 -13.69 14.59 -1.78
CA LEU A 416 -13.86 15.93 -1.20
C LEU A 416 -12.72 16.30 -0.27
N SER A 417 -12.28 15.38 0.60
CA SER A 417 -11.17 15.63 1.52
C SER A 417 -9.89 15.98 0.76
N LYS A 418 -9.60 15.24 -0.32
CA LYS A 418 -8.43 15.50 -1.16
C LYS A 418 -8.55 16.84 -1.90
N ASP A 419 -9.68 17.13 -2.56
CA ASP A 419 -9.90 18.40 -3.27
C ASP A 419 -9.96 19.61 -2.33
N TYR A 420 -10.60 19.46 -1.16
CA TYR A 420 -10.71 20.49 -0.13
C TYR A 420 -9.35 21.03 0.29
N SER A 421 -8.33 20.16 0.42
CA SER A 421 -6.98 20.60 0.77
C SER A 421 -6.40 21.59 -0.25
N SER A 422 -6.55 21.30 -1.54
CA SER A 422 -6.09 22.13 -2.66
C SER A 422 -6.94 23.39 -2.79
N LEU A 423 -8.26 23.26 -2.62
CA LEU A 423 -9.23 24.34 -2.66
C LEU A 423 -8.98 25.36 -1.54
N LYS A 424 -8.86 24.91 -0.28
CA LYS A 424 -8.57 25.75 0.89
C LYS A 424 -7.33 26.60 0.65
N GLN A 425 -6.27 26.01 0.08
CA GLN A 425 -5.03 26.72 -0.24
C GLN A 425 -5.22 27.79 -1.30
N LEU A 426 -5.82 27.46 -2.44
CA LEU A 426 -6.08 28.41 -3.51
C LEU A 426 -6.95 29.58 -3.02
N MET A 427 -7.97 29.27 -2.21
CA MET A 427 -8.92 30.24 -1.69
C MET A 427 -8.35 31.15 -0.60
N THR A 428 -7.38 30.67 0.19
CA THR A 428 -6.69 31.50 1.19
C THR A 428 -6.02 32.72 0.55
N LEU A 429 -5.61 32.61 -0.72
CA LEU A 429 -5.01 33.71 -1.48
C LEU A 429 -6.03 34.73 -2.00
N MET A 430 -7.30 34.36 -2.10
CA MET A 430 -8.37 35.23 -2.63
C MET A 430 -8.98 36.14 -1.56
N MET A 431 -8.80 35.82 -0.26
CA MET A 431 -9.26 36.63 0.89
C MET A 431 -10.74 37.09 0.79
N ASP A 432 -11.64 36.17 0.47
CA ASP A 432 -13.08 36.43 0.32
C ASP A 432 -13.88 35.79 1.47
N ASP A 433 -14.72 36.60 2.14
CA ASP A 433 -15.52 36.20 3.30
C ASP A 433 -16.61 35.18 2.95
N ASP A 434 -17.19 35.24 1.75
CA ASP A 434 -18.22 34.29 1.32
C ASP A 434 -17.59 32.96 0.92
N ILE A 435 -16.40 32.95 0.32
CA ILE A 435 -15.62 31.72 0.10
C ILE A 435 -15.29 31.05 1.42
N SER A 436 -14.87 31.82 2.43
CA SER A 436 -14.50 31.29 3.75
C SER A 436 -15.68 30.59 4.43
N LYS A 437 -16.90 31.14 4.33
CA LYS A 437 -18.12 30.48 4.85
C LYS A 437 -18.39 29.14 4.17
N HIS A 438 -18.28 29.07 2.84
CA HIS A 438 -18.52 27.83 2.10
C HIS A 438 -17.43 26.78 2.37
N LEU A 439 -16.16 27.18 2.51
CA LEU A 439 -15.10 26.29 2.96
C LEU A 439 -15.37 25.72 4.35
N GLN A 440 -15.90 26.52 5.27
CA GLN A 440 -16.27 26.05 6.61
C GLN A 440 -17.43 25.05 6.56
N ILE A 441 -18.41 25.24 5.67
CA ILE A 441 -19.49 24.25 5.44
C ILE A 441 -18.91 22.91 4.98
N ILE A 442 -17.96 22.93 4.03
CA ILE A 442 -17.29 21.71 3.55
C ILE A 442 -16.47 21.07 4.67
N GLU A 443 -15.72 21.85 5.44
CA GLU A 443 -14.90 21.37 6.56
C GLU A 443 -15.75 20.70 7.65
N SER A 444 -16.80 21.37 8.11
CA SER A 444 -17.74 20.81 9.10
C SER A 444 -18.45 19.56 8.56
N GLY A 445 -18.79 19.54 7.27
CA GLY A 445 -19.37 18.37 6.61
C GLY A 445 -18.43 17.18 6.46
N LEU A 446 -17.12 17.42 6.42
CA LEU A 446 -16.10 16.36 6.43
C LEU A 446 -15.81 15.82 7.83
N GLU A 447 -16.03 16.64 8.88
CA GLU A 447 -15.86 16.25 10.28
C GLU A 447 -17.07 15.47 10.83
N GLU A 448 -18.28 15.81 10.40
CA GLU A 448 -19.50 15.12 10.83
C GLU A 448 -19.67 13.77 10.11
N ARG A 449 -19.61 12.68 10.88
CA ARG A 449 -19.83 11.32 10.35
C ARG A 449 -21.31 10.98 10.12
N GLU A 450 -22.24 11.74 10.69
CA GLU A 450 -23.68 11.53 10.52
C GLU A 450 -24.16 12.05 9.15
N ASP A 451 -24.47 11.14 8.23
CA ASP A 451 -24.97 11.46 6.89
C ASP A 451 -26.43 11.99 6.89
N LYS A 452 -26.64 13.24 7.31
CA LYS A 452 -27.94 13.92 7.19
C LYS A 452 -28.15 14.43 5.75
N VAL A 453 -29.33 14.14 5.17
CA VAL A 453 -29.67 14.50 3.76
C VAL A 453 -29.49 15.99 3.46
N TRP A 454 -29.99 16.87 4.34
CA TRP A 454 -29.86 18.33 4.18
C TRP A 454 -28.38 18.80 4.20
N MET A 455 -27.52 18.03 4.87
CA MET A 455 -26.10 18.33 5.01
C MET A 455 -25.34 18.00 3.73
N LYS A 456 -25.68 16.87 3.08
CA LYS A 456 -25.13 16.47 1.76
C LYS A 456 -25.38 17.55 0.71
N GLU A 457 -26.62 18.04 0.63
CA GLU A 457 -26.99 19.08 -0.33
C GLU A 457 -26.24 20.39 -0.08
N ASN A 458 -26.07 20.78 1.19
CA ASN A 458 -25.31 21.97 1.55
C ASN A 458 -23.82 21.85 1.23
N ILE A 459 -23.20 20.67 1.45
CA ILE A 459 -21.81 20.42 1.10
C ILE A 459 -21.61 20.50 -0.41
N ILE A 460 -22.49 19.87 -1.20
CA ILE A 460 -22.44 19.93 -2.68
C ILE A 460 -22.56 21.37 -3.16
N LYS A 461 -23.53 22.15 -2.64
CA LYS A 461 -23.70 23.57 -2.99
C LYS A 461 -22.47 24.40 -2.63
N ALA A 462 -21.92 24.19 -1.44
CA ALA A 462 -20.73 24.89 -0.98
C ALA A 462 -19.49 24.57 -1.84
N TRP A 463 -19.30 23.29 -2.16
CA TRP A 463 -18.25 22.85 -3.06
C TRP A 463 -18.39 23.48 -4.45
N LEU A 464 -19.60 23.47 -5.03
CA LEU A 464 -19.86 24.08 -6.34
C LEU A 464 -19.55 25.57 -6.35
N PHE A 465 -19.95 26.30 -5.30
CA PHE A 465 -19.63 27.72 -5.15
C PHE A 465 -18.12 27.96 -5.15
N CYS A 466 -17.38 27.25 -4.29
CA CYS A 466 -15.93 27.39 -4.23
C CYS A 466 -15.25 26.96 -5.54
N HIS A 467 -15.77 25.93 -6.19
CA HIS A 467 -15.25 25.47 -7.47
C HIS A 467 -15.45 26.52 -8.58
N GLU A 468 -16.60 27.18 -8.62
CA GLU A 468 -16.85 28.29 -9.54
C GLU A 468 -15.81 29.41 -9.34
N GLN A 469 -15.50 29.77 -8.08
CA GLN A 469 -14.45 30.75 -7.80
C GLN A 469 -13.06 30.28 -8.23
N ARG A 470 -12.74 28.99 -8.04
CA ARG A 470 -11.48 28.40 -8.55
C ARG A 470 -11.38 28.56 -10.06
N ILE A 471 -12.44 28.24 -10.81
CA ILE A 471 -12.45 28.39 -12.27
C ILE A 471 -12.26 29.87 -12.64
N ARG A 472 -13.00 30.79 -12.03
CA ARG A 472 -12.82 32.24 -12.27
C ARG A 472 -11.39 32.70 -12.01
N PHE A 473 -10.74 32.17 -10.97
CA PHE A 473 -9.34 32.48 -10.65
C PHE A 473 -8.37 31.94 -11.72
N ILE A 474 -8.54 30.69 -12.14
CA ILE A 474 -7.74 30.03 -13.18
C ILE A 474 -7.79 30.85 -14.49
N TYR A 475 -8.99 31.15 -14.99
CA TYR A 475 -9.16 31.89 -16.25
C TYR A 475 -8.92 33.42 -16.13
N GLY A 476 -8.81 33.95 -14.92
CA GLY A 476 -8.53 35.37 -14.67
C GLY A 476 -7.04 35.76 -14.73
N ARG A 477 -6.13 34.78 -14.81
CA ARG A 477 -4.68 34.99 -14.84
C ARG A 477 -4.16 35.07 -16.28
N THR A 478 -3.30 36.04 -16.59
CA THR A 478 -2.49 36.03 -17.82
C THR A 478 -1.34 35.04 -17.65
N MET A 479 -1.19 34.05 -18.53
CA MET A 479 -0.08 33.08 -18.45
C MET A 479 1.11 33.48 -19.33
N GLU A 480 2.28 33.14 -18.80
CA GLU A 480 3.56 33.05 -19.51
C GLU A 480 3.87 31.56 -19.76
N MET A 481 3.89 31.18 -21.04
CA MET A 481 4.32 29.90 -21.67
C MET A 481 3.72 28.55 -21.20
N PRO A 482 3.31 27.67 -22.15
CA PRO A 482 2.81 26.33 -21.83
C PRO A 482 3.91 25.40 -21.30
N LEU A 483 3.55 24.49 -20.38
CA LEU A 483 4.44 23.42 -19.92
C LEU A 483 4.86 22.54 -21.10
N VAL A 484 6.16 22.42 -21.33
CA VAL A 484 6.73 21.48 -22.30
C VAL A 484 7.31 20.29 -21.55
N LEU A 485 6.67 19.13 -21.72
CA LEU A 485 7.16 17.88 -21.14
C LEU A 485 8.29 17.27 -21.99
N PRO A 486 9.33 16.67 -21.39
CA PRO A 486 10.34 15.92 -22.13
C PRO A 486 9.72 14.76 -22.92
N SER A 487 10.11 14.60 -24.19
CA SER A 487 9.53 13.58 -25.09
C SER A 487 9.79 12.13 -24.66
N GLY A 488 10.81 11.92 -23.82
CA GLY A 488 11.20 10.63 -23.24
C GLY A 488 10.42 10.22 -21.98
N LEU A 489 9.42 11.01 -21.55
CA LEU A 489 8.62 10.72 -20.36
C LEU A 489 7.83 9.42 -20.53
N ARG A 490 7.79 8.60 -19.46
CA ARG A 490 7.14 7.29 -19.42
C ARG A 490 5.99 7.19 -18.42
N ARG A 491 5.96 8.05 -17.43
CA ARG A 491 4.83 8.14 -16.51
C ARG A 491 4.61 9.59 -16.13
N LEU A 492 3.35 10.01 -16.26
CA LEU A 492 2.89 11.34 -15.93
C LEU A 492 1.74 11.18 -14.95
N SER A 493 1.92 11.70 -13.73
CA SER A 493 0.87 11.79 -12.73
C SER A 493 0.63 13.25 -12.39
N LEU A 494 -0.58 13.72 -12.68
CA LEU A 494 -1.06 15.07 -12.42
C LEU A 494 -2.24 14.96 -11.47
N SER A 495 -2.06 15.36 -10.22
CA SER A 495 -3.06 15.28 -9.17
C SER A 495 -3.32 16.64 -8.54
N SER A 496 -4.59 17.04 -8.47
CA SER A 496 -5.01 18.27 -7.79
C SER A 496 -4.23 19.52 -8.27
N CYS A 497 -3.98 19.62 -9.58
CA CYS A 497 -3.34 20.76 -10.22
C CYS A 497 -4.33 21.48 -11.14
N SER A 498 -4.00 22.71 -11.53
CA SER A 498 -4.89 23.53 -12.36
C SER A 498 -4.58 23.30 -13.84
N ILE A 499 -5.07 22.18 -14.41
CA ILE A 499 -4.90 21.83 -15.82
C ILE A 499 -6.21 21.94 -16.62
N THR A 500 -6.16 22.62 -17.77
CA THR A 500 -7.28 22.76 -18.71
C THR A 500 -7.22 21.73 -19.84
N ASP A 501 -8.30 21.64 -20.62
CA ASP A 501 -8.45 20.65 -21.69
C ASP A 501 -7.39 20.84 -22.80
N GLU A 502 -7.15 22.08 -23.28
CA GLU A 502 -6.16 22.35 -24.32
C GLU A 502 -4.72 22.17 -23.80
N ALA A 503 -4.47 22.57 -22.55
CA ALA A 503 -3.15 22.40 -21.95
C ALA A 503 -2.78 20.91 -21.81
N LEU A 504 -3.74 20.05 -21.44
CA LEU A 504 -3.54 18.60 -21.42
C LEU A 504 -3.23 18.05 -22.81
N ALA A 505 -3.94 18.52 -23.85
CA ALA A 505 -3.70 18.11 -25.23
C ALA A 505 -2.26 18.45 -25.68
N ILE A 506 -1.77 19.65 -25.36
CA ILE A 506 -0.39 20.08 -25.66
C ILE A 506 0.62 19.22 -24.89
N CYS A 507 0.40 18.99 -23.59
CA CYS A 507 1.28 18.19 -22.75
C CYS A 507 1.46 16.77 -23.31
N LEU A 508 0.37 16.14 -23.75
CA LEU A 508 0.42 14.78 -24.30
C LEU A 508 0.95 14.73 -25.73
N GLY A 509 0.64 15.72 -26.58
CA GLY A 509 1.05 15.74 -27.99
C GLY A 509 2.57 15.72 -28.23
N GLY A 510 3.38 16.14 -27.25
CA GLY A 510 4.85 16.14 -27.33
C GLY A 510 5.55 14.82 -26.97
N LEU A 511 4.82 13.79 -26.55
CA LEU A 511 5.40 12.58 -25.97
C LEU A 511 5.59 11.45 -27.00
N THR A 512 6.73 10.73 -26.94
CA THR A 512 7.12 9.73 -27.97
C THR A 512 7.49 8.33 -27.40
N SER A 513 7.48 8.17 -26.08
CA SER A 513 7.89 6.95 -25.36
C SER A 513 6.73 6.36 -24.51
N PRO A 514 6.81 5.20 -23.81
CA PRO A 514 5.63 4.48 -23.30
C PRO A 514 5.04 5.08 -22.02
N ILE A 515 3.73 5.36 -21.97
CA ILE A 515 3.17 6.35 -21.02
C ILE A 515 2.08 5.75 -20.17
N THR A 516 2.30 5.63 -18.87
CA THR A 516 1.18 5.59 -17.91
C THR A 516 0.77 7.03 -17.61
N VAL A 517 -0.49 7.39 -17.86
CA VAL A 517 -1.03 8.71 -17.55
C VAL A 517 -2.02 8.59 -16.41
N GLU A 518 -1.83 9.39 -15.37
CA GLU A 518 -2.69 9.47 -14.19
C GLU A 518 -3.17 10.91 -14.03
N LEU A 519 -4.48 11.10 -14.10
CA LEU A 519 -5.15 12.38 -13.93
C LEU A 519 -6.07 12.27 -12.72
N GLU A 520 -5.67 12.83 -11.59
CA GLU A 520 -6.43 12.71 -10.36
C GLU A 520 -6.90 14.08 -9.84
N TYR A 521 -8.15 14.20 -9.42
CA TYR A 521 -8.69 15.40 -8.76
C TYR A 521 -8.49 16.70 -9.57
N ASN A 522 -8.38 16.62 -10.90
CA ASN A 522 -8.22 17.77 -11.79
C ASN A 522 -9.60 18.30 -12.18
N MET A 523 -10.14 19.17 -11.33
CA MET A 523 -11.54 19.60 -11.43
C MET A 523 -11.83 20.57 -12.57
N ALA A 524 -10.80 21.09 -13.26
CA ALA A 524 -10.96 21.95 -14.43
C ALA A 524 -11.10 21.18 -15.74
N LEU A 525 -10.74 19.88 -15.78
CA LEU A 525 -10.87 19.06 -16.98
C LEU A 525 -12.34 18.73 -17.27
N THR A 526 -12.77 18.98 -18.50
CA THR A 526 -14.11 18.66 -18.99
C THR A 526 -14.11 17.64 -20.11
N THR A 527 -13.02 17.50 -20.86
CA THR A 527 -12.83 16.45 -21.87
C THR A 527 -11.39 15.98 -21.93
N LEU A 528 -11.18 14.70 -22.26
CA LEU A 528 -9.87 14.23 -22.68
C LEU A 528 -9.53 14.74 -24.11
N PRO A 529 -8.24 14.68 -24.53
CA PRO A 529 -7.79 15.18 -25.83
C PRO A 529 -8.45 14.56 -27.06
N SER A 530 -8.25 15.18 -28.23
CA SER A 530 -8.79 14.76 -29.53
C SER A 530 -8.18 13.45 -30.04
N GLU A 531 -8.79 12.86 -31.08
CA GLU A 531 -8.31 11.63 -31.72
C GLU A 531 -6.88 11.80 -32.22
N GLU A 532 -6.59 12.94 -32.88
CA GLU A 532 -5.26 13.27 -33.37
C GLU A 532 -4.19 13.14 -32.29
N VAL A 533 -4.44 13.63 -31.07
CA VAL A 533 -3.46 13.51 -29.97
C VAL A 533 -3.26 12.05 -29.59
N PHE A 534 -4.34 11.28 -29.40
CA PHE A 534 -4.26 9.88 -28.98
C PHE A 534 -3.67 8.95 -30.05
N GLU A 535 -3.83 9.24 -31.34
CA GLU A 535 -3.19 8.49 -32.43
C GLU A 535 -1.66 8.55 -32.35
N HIS A 536 -1.10 9.70 -31.96
CA HIS A 536 0.35 9.87 -31.79
C HIS A 536 0.88 9.12 -30.55
N LEU A 537 0.03 8.84 -29.56
CA LEU A 537 0.38 8.12 -28.33
C LEU A 537 0.47 6.61 -28.53
N THR A 538 1.26 6.18 -29.51
CA THR A 538 1.40 4.78 -29.95
C THR A 538 1.87 3.79 -28.87
N LYS A 539 2.33 4.27 -27.71
CA LYS A 539 2.83 3.45 -26.60
C LYS A 539 2.09 3.69 -25.26
N LEU A 540 0.98 4.42 -25.27
CA LEU A 540 0.13 4.62 -24.08
C LEU A 540 -0.51 3.28 -23.71
N ASP A 541 -0.10 2.69 -22.58
CA ASP A 541 -0.59 1.37 -22.11
C ASP A 541 -1.68 1.52 -21.03
N SER A 542 -1.58 2.54 -20.19
CA SER A 542 -2.45 2.73 -19.03
C SER A 542 -2.89 4.18 -18.86
N LEU A 543 -4.20 4.39 -18.72
CA LEU A 543 -4.82 5.68 -18.39
C LEU A 543 -5.66 5.52 -17.13
N ILE A 544 -5.37 6.33 -16.11
CA ILE A 544 -6.11 6.41 -14.87
C ILE A 544 -6.67 7.82 -14.74
N VAL A 545 -7.99 7.92 -14.60
CA VAL A 545 -8.70 9.15 -14.28
C VAL A 545 -9.44 8.94 -12.97
N ARG A 546 -9.15 9.77 -11.97
CA ARG A 546 -9.75 9.66 -10.63
C ARG A 546 -10.29 11.00 -10.16
N GLY A 547 -11.50 11.05 -9.60
CA GLY A 547 -12.02 12.23 -8.90
C GLY A 547 -12.12 13.50 -9.76
N CYS A 548 -12.10 13.39 -11.08
CA CYS A 548 -12.25 14.53 -12.00
C CYS A 548 -13.75 14.76 -12.24
N TRP A 549 -14.41 15.48 -11.32
CA TRP A 549 -15.88 15.56 -11.27
C TRP A 549 -16.55 16.28 -12.43
N CYS A 550 -15.82 17.16 -13.11
CA CYS A 550 -16.29 17.92 -14.26
C CYS A 550 -16.02 17.23 -15.60
N LEU A 551 -15.31 16.10 -15.62
CA LEU A 551 -15.00 15.37 -16.85
C LEU A 551 -16.27 14.74 -17.42
N LYS A 552 -16.64 15.14 -18.64
CA LYS A 552 -17.88 14.71 -19.33
C LYS A 552 -17.63 13.70 -20.42
N SER A 553 -16.49 13.81 -21.12
CA SER A 553 -16.18 13.04 -22.31
C SER A 553 -14.78 12.43 -22.24
N LEU A 554 -14.65 11.22 -22.80
CA LEU A 554 -13.36 10.57 -23.03
C LEU A 554 -12.65 11.09 -24.31
N GLY A 555 -13.22 12.09 -24.99
CA GLY A 555 -12.60 12.69 -26.18
C GLY A 555 -12.31 11.65 -27.27
N GLY A 556 -11.13 11.73 -27.85
CA GLY A 556 -10.65 10.82 -28.89
C GLY A 556 -9.95 9.55 -28.39
N LEU A 557 -10.19 9.13 -27.14
CA LEU A 557 -9.51 7.99 -26.52
C LEU A 557 -9.60 6.70 -27.35
N ARG A 558 -10.67 6.53 -28.14
CA ARG A 558 -10.84 5.41 -29.05
C ARG A 558 -9.68 5.23 -30.04
N ALA A 559 -9.05 6.32 -30.44
CA ALA A 559 -7.94 6.31 -31.38
C ALA A 559 -6.60 5.88 -30.74
N ALA A 560 -6.56 5.64 -29.41
CA ALA A 560 -5.37 5.17 -28.72
C ALA A 560 -5.04 3.71 -29.09
N PRO A 561 -3.99 3.44 -29.87
CA PRO A 561 -3.80 2.14 -30.51
C PRO A 561 -3.29 1.05 -29.55
N SER A 562 -2.69 1.44 -28.41
CA SER A 562 -1.99 0.51 -27.51
C SER A 562 -2.55 0.45 -26.09
N LEU A 563 -3.67 1.15 -25.81
CA LEU A 563 -4.22 1.24 -24.47
C LEU A 563 -4.75 -0.12 -24.00
N SER A 564 -4.16 -0.66 -22.94
CA SER A 564 -4.53 -1.96 -22.36
C SER A 564 -5.29 -1.83 -21.03
N TYR A 565 -5.07 -0.74 -20.30
CA TYR A 565 -5.64 -0.48 -18.97
C TYR A 565 -6.34 0.88 -18.96
N LEU A 566 -7.61 0.88 -18.58
CA LEU A 566 -8.38 2.10 -18.36
C LEU A 566 -9.11 2.03 -17.03
N ASN A 567 -8.84 3.03 -16.17
CA ASN A 567 -9.53 3.21 -14.90
C ASN A 567 -10.21 4.57 -14.89
N CYS A 568 -11.54 4.59 -14.79
CA CYS A 568 -12.34 5.79 -14.59
C CYS A 568 -13.00 5.71 -13.21
N LEU A 569 -12.51 6.48 -12.25
CA LEU A 569 -12.86 6.37 -10.85
C LEU A 569 -13.45 7.68 -10.33
N ASP A 570 -14.63 7.63 -9.75
CA ASP A 570 -15.29 8.76 -9.08
C ASP A 570 -15.44 9.98 -10.00
N CYS A 571 -15.87 9.74 -11.25
CA CYS A 571 -16.13 10.74 -12.28
C CYS A 571 -17.65 10.83 -12.56
N PRO A 572 -18.45 11.52 -11.72
CA PRO A 572 -19.92 11.60 -11.80
C PRO A 572 -20.44 12.12 -13.13
N SER A 573 -19.75 13.08 -13.73
CA SER A 573 -20.20 13.74 -14.97
C SER A 573 -19.84 12.96 -16.22
N LEU A 574 -19.05 11.90 -16.11
CA LEU A 574 -18.57 11.14 -17.25
C LEU A 574 -19.72 10.35 -17.85
N GLU A 575 -20.16 10.78 -19.04
CA GLU A 575 -21.23 10.11 -19.77
C GLU A 575 -20.63 8.96 -20.58
N LEU A 576 -20.83 7.73 -20.07
CA LEU A 576 -20.40 6.50 -20.74
C LEU A 576 -21.46 5.96 -21.72
N ALA A 577 -22.48 6.76 -22.04
CA ALA A 577 -23.47 6.42 -23.07
C ALA A 577 -22.79 6.19 -24.41
N ARG A 578 -23.28 5.22 -25.20
CA ARG A 578 -22.64 4.75 -26.43
C ARG A 578 -21.20 4.26 -26.24
N GLY A 579 -20.85 3.77 -25.05
CA GLY A 579 -19.47 3.66 -24.55
C GLY A 579 -18.44 3.01 -25.48
N ALA A 580 -18.80 2.01 -26.30
CA ALA A 580 -17.88 1.41 -27.27
C ALA A 580 -17.56 2.28 -28.50
N GLU A 581 -18.30 3.37 -28.75
CA GLU A 581 -17.90 4.39 -29.73
C GLU A 581 -16.77 5.29 -29.22
N LEU A 582 -16.55 5.34 -27.90
CA LEU A 582 -15.57 6.19 -27.23
C LEU A 582 -14.38 5.40 -26.66
N MET A 583 -14.55 4.10 -26.45
CA MET A 583 -13.52 3.22 -25.89
C MET A 583 -12.59 2.64 -26.97
N PRO A 584 -11.29 2.47 -26.67
CA PRO A 584 -10.35 1.91 -27.64
C PRO A 584 -10.63 0.43 -27.89
N LEU A 585 -10.70 0.06 -29.17
CA LEU A 585 -10.99 -1.31 -29.61
C LEU A 585 -9.91 -2.32 -29.15
N ASN A 586 -8.69 -1.83 -28.94
CA ASN A 586 -7.55 -2.62 -28.49
C ASN A 586 -7.45 -2.75 -26.95
N LEU A 587 -8.46 -2.31 -26.19
CA LEU A 587 -8.50 -2.45 -24.73
C LEU A 587 -8.54 -3.92 -24.31
N ALA A 588 -7.36 -4.52 -24.17
CA ALA A 588 -7.17 -5.96 -24.16
C ALA A 588 -7.01 -6.56 -22.75
N ARG A 589 -6.91 -5.74 -21.69
CA ARG A 589 -6.64 -6.26 -20.34
C ARG A 589 -7.71 -5.86 -19.35
N ASN A 590 -7.73 -4.60 -18.92
CA ASN A 590 -8.53 -4.18 -17.76
C ASN A 590 -9.34 -2.92 -18.05
N LEU A 591 -10.62 -2.98 -17.68
CA LEU A 591 -11.49 -1.83 -17.56
C LEU A 591 -12.05 -1.77 -16.16
N SER A 592 -11.77 -0.69 -15.44
CA SER A 592 -12.34 -0.41 -14.12
C SER A 592 -13.13 0.89 -14.17
N ILE A 593 -14.39 0.82 -13.77
CA ILE A 593 -15.27 1.96 -13.63
C ILE A 593 -15.76 1.96 -12.18
N ARG A 594 -15.56 3.07 -11.47
CA ARG A 594 -16.09 3.26 -10.12
C ARG A 594 -16.75 4.62 -10.00
N GLY A 595 -17.85 4.75 -9.25
CA GLY A 595 -18.38 6.08 -8.92
C GLY A 595 -18.72 6.88 -10.19
N CYS A 596 -19.38 6.23 -11.14
CA CYS A 596 -19.83 6.82 -12.40
C CYS A 596 -21.30 6.45 -12.65
N ILE A 597 -21.95 7.16 -13.57
CA ILE A 597 -23.31 6.86 -14.01
C ILE A 597 -23.23 6.06 -15.32
N LEU A 598 -23.79 4.85 -15.32
CA LEU A 598 -23.78 3.92 -16.45
C LEU A 598 -25.12 3.93 -17.18
N ALA A 599 -25.08 4.14 -18.48
CA ALA A 599 -26.23 4.00 -19.37
C ALA A 599 -26.41 2.53 -19.82
N VAL A 600 -27.61 2.20 -20.32
CA VAL A 600 -27.97 0.86 -20.85
C VAL A 600 -26.99 0.39 -21.92
N ASP A 601 -26.48 1.32 -22.72
CA ASP A 601 -25.67 1.06 -23.90
C ASP A 601 -24.16 1.20 -23.70
N SER A 602 -23.71 1.29 -22.43
CA SER A 602 -22.31 1.56 -22.09
C SER A 602 -21.28 0.58 -22.70
N PHE A 603 -21.71 -0.63 -23.09
CA PHE A 603 -20.81 -1.69 -23.61
C PHE A 603 -21.26 -2.33 -24.95
N ILE A 604 -22.22 -1.72 -25.67
CA ILE A 604 -22.96 -2.41 -26.77
C ILE A 604 -22.10 -2.76 -28.01
N ASN A 605 -21.04 -2.01 -28.35
CA ASN A 605 -20.26 -2.23 -29.59
C ASN A 605 -18.88 -2.91 -29.41
N GLY A 606 -18.70 -3.69 -28.35
CA GLY A 606 -17.67 -4.74 -28.26
C GLY A 606 -16.26 -4.28 -27.85
N LEU A 607 -15.79 -4.79 -26.70
CA LEU A 607 -14.38 -4.82 -26.31
C LEU A 607 -13.90 -6.29 -26.39
N PRO A 608 -13.66 -6.83 -27.60
CA PRO A 608 -13.57 -8.27 -27.82
C PRO A 608 -12.38 -8.92 -27.10
N HIS A 609 -11.34 -8.13 -26.81
CA HIS A 609 -10.12 -8.59 -26.14
C HIS A 609 -10.13 -8.38 -24.63
N LEU A 610 -11.16 -7.74 -24.06
CA LEU A 610 -11.18 -7.40 -22.64
C LEU A 610 -11.18 -8.67 -21.77
N LYS A 611 -10.25 -8.75 -20.82
CA LYS A 611 -10.11 -9.89 -19.90
C LYS A 611 -10.73 -9.63 -18.54
N HIS A 612 -10.69 -8.38 -18.08
CA HIS A 612 -11.07 -8.01 -16.72
C HIS A 612 -11.97 -6.77 -16.75
N LEU A 613 -13.20 -6.93 -16.24
CA LEU A 613 -14.17 -5.86 -16.09
C LEU A 613 -14.52 -5.69 -14.61
N SER A 614 -14.37 -4.48 -14.10
CA SER A 614 -14.73 -4.10 -12.73
C SER A 614 -15.67 -2.90 -12.77
N ILE A 615 -16.84 -3.03 -12.15
CA ILE A 615 -17.80 -1.95 -11.97
C ILE A 615 -18.13 -1.84 -10.48
N ASP A 616 -17.92 -0.66 -9.90
CA ASP A 616 -17.99 -0.45 -8.45
C ASP A 616 -18.74 0.84 -8.09
N VAL A 617 -19.73 0.77 -7.19
CA VAL A 617 -20.48 1.93 -6.67
C VAL A 617 -20.98 2.86 -7.79
N CYS A 618 -21.74 2.31 -8.73
CA CYS A 618 -22.29 3.04 -9.87
C CYS A 618 -23.81 3.09 -9.80
N ARG A 619 -24.41 4.19 -10.29
CA ARG A 619 -25.83 4.17 -10.74
C ARG A 619 -25.85 3.56 -12.13
N SER A 620 -26.69 2.56 -12.36
CA SER A 620 -26.75 1.85 -13.63
C SER A 620 -28.16 1.77 -14.17
N SER A 621 -28.28 1.39 -15.44
CA SER A 621 -29.53 0.84 -15.95
C SER A 621 -29.93 -0.46 -15.22
N PRO A 622 -31.21 -0.84 -15.27
CA PRO A 622 -31.70 -2.11 -14.73
C PRO A 622 -31.08 -3.36 -15.36
N SER A 623 -30.63 -3.26 -16.61
CA SER A 623 -29.91 -4.32 -17.30
C SER A 623 -28.53 -3.87 -17.76
N LEU A 624 -27.59 -4.82 -17.77
CA LEU A 624 -26.22 -4.63 -18.25
C LEU A 624 -25.90 -5.68 -19.32
N SER A 625 -25.54 -5.25 -20.53
CA SER A 625 -25.22 -6.14 -21.65
C SER A 625 -23.73 -6.41 -21.77
N ILE A 626 -23.28 -7.64 -21.46
CA ILE A 626 -21.86 -8.04 -21.52
C ILE A 626 -21.57 -9.28 -22.37
N GLY A 627 -22.58 -9.90 -22.99
CA GLY A 627 -22.41 -11.11 -23.80
C GLY A 627 -21.43 -11.00 -24.96
N HIS A 628 -21.19 -9.79 -25.48
CA HIS A 628 -20.22 -9.56 -26.55
C HIS A 628 -18.76 -9.65 -26.08
N LEU A 629 -18.50 -9.62 -24.77
CA LEU A 629 -17.15 -9.65 -24.17
C LEU A 629 -16.61 -11.09 -24.08
N THR A 630 -16.48 -11.76 -25.22
CA THR A 630 -16.17 -13.20 -25.29
C THR A 630 -14.82 -13.61 -24.68
N SER A 631 -13.85 -12.68 -24.57
CA SER A 631 -12.55 -12.93 -23.91
C SER A 631 -12.56 -12.72 -22.39
N LEU A 632 -13.70 -12.36 -21.80
CA LEU A 632 -13.78 -11.95 -20.39
C LEU A 632 -13.48 -13.12 -19.46
N GLN A 633 -12.47 -12.94 -18.61
CA GLN A 633 -12.02 -13.93 -17.63
C GLN A 633 -12.42 -13.57 -16.21
N SER A 634 -12.52 -12.28 -15.88
CA SER A 634 -12.89 -11.80 -14.55
C SER A 634 -13.96 -10.74 -14.64
N LEU A 635 -15.02 -10.91 -13.85
CA LEU A 635 -16.08 -9.93 -13.67
C LEU A 635 -16.21 -9.57 -12.19
N HIS A 636 -16.14 -8.28 -11.87
CA HIS A 636 -16.38 -7.74 -10.54
C HIS A 636 -17.51 -6.71 -10.61
N LEU A 637 -18.59 -6.95 -9.87
CA LEU A 637 -19.72 -6.04 -9.70
C LEU A 637 -19.88 -5.77 -8.20
N ASN A 638 -19.75 -4.50 -7.83
CA ASN A 638 -19.90 -4.06 -6.44
C ASN A 638 -20.82 -2.84 -6.33
N GLY A 639 -21.78 -2.88 -5.39
CA GLY A 639 -22.58 -1.70 -5.04
C GLY A 639 -23.40 -1.15 -6.22
N LEU A 640 -24.19 -2.00 -6.87
CA LEU A 640 -25.03 -1.63 -8.01
C LEU A 640 -26.51 -1.79 -7.64
N PRO A 641 -27.11 -0.80 -6.95
CA PRO A 641 -28.47 -0.93 -6.43
C PRO A 641 -29.52 -0.98 -7.53
N ASP A 642 -29.25 -0.38 -8.68
CA ASP A 642 -30.20 -0.30 -9.78
C ASP A 642 -30.16 -1.54 -10.70
N LEU A 643 -29.20 -2.46 -10.52
CA LEU A 643 -28.97 -3.59 -11.45
C LEU A 643 -29.79 -4.83 -11.09
N TYR A 644 -30.65 -5.29 -12.02
CA TYR A 644 -31.51 -6.47 -11.87
C TYR A 644 -31.11 -7.64 -12.77
N PHE A 645 -30.50 -7.36 -13.92
CA PHE A 645 -30.22 -8.38 -14.94
C PHE A 645 -28.92 -8.12 -15.69
N VAL A 646 -28.19 -9.18 -16.02
CA VAL A 646 -26.98 -9.13 -16.85
C VAL A 646 -27.20 -10.00 -18.08
N GLU A 647 -27.15 -9.39 -19.27
CA GLU A 647 -27.47 -10.03 -20.54
C GLU A 647 -26.24 -10.70 -21.15
N GLY A 648 -26.44 -11.90 -21.71
CA GLY A 648 -25.43 -12.63 -22.48
C GLY A 648 -24.46 -13.51 -21.67
N LEU A 649 -24.74 -13.76 -20.39
CA LEU A 649 -23.91 -14.58 -19.50
C LEU A 649 -23.69 -16.02 -19.98
N SER A 650 -24.66 -16.61 -20.67
CA SER A 650 -24.58 -18.00 -21.15
C SER A 650 -23.42 -18.25 -22.13
N SER A 651 -22.91 -17.19 -22.76
CA SER A 651 -21.78 -17.24 -23.68
C SER A 651 -20.41 -17.08 -23.00
N LEU A 652 -20.38 -16.79 -21.69
CA LEU A 652 -19.16 -16.45 -20.96
C LEU A 652 -18.72 -17.58 -20.03
N HIS A 653 -17.41 -17.88 -20.05
CA HIS A 653 -16.77 -18.80 -19.12
C HIS A 653 -15.79 -18.05 -18.23
N LEU A 654 -16.31 -17.54 -17.11
CA LEU A 654 -15.51 -16.74 -16.19
C LEU A 654 -14.56 -17.62 -15.38
N LYS A 655 -13.31 -17.18 -15.26
CA LYS A 655 -12.38 -17.73 -14.28
C LYS A 655 -12.72 -17.22 -12.88
N ARG A 656 -13.02 -15.92 -12.78
CA ARG A 656 -13.26 -15.24 -11.50
C ARG A 656 -14.54 -14.40 -11.57
N LEU A 657 -15.36 -14.50 -10.53
CA LEU A 657 -16.58 -13.71 -10.38
C LEU A 657 -16.64 -13.12 -8.98
N SER A 658 -16.98 -11.84 -8.88
CA SER A 658 -17.21 -11.15 -7.61
C SER A 658 -18.51 -10.37 -7.69
N LEU A 659 -19.45 -10.69 -6.80
CA LEU A 659 -20.77 -10.07 -6.68
C LEU A 659 -20.95 -9.56 -5.25
N VAL A 660 -20.69 -8.28 -5.03
CA VAL A 660 -20.72 -7.65 -3.70
C VAL A 660 -21.80 -6.57 -3.72
N ASP A 661 -22.70 -6.55 -2.74
CA ASP A 661 -23.72 -5.50 -2.60
C ASP A 661 -24.56 -5.29 -3.89
N VAL A 662 -25.00 -6.41 -4.48
CA VAL A 662 -25.83 -6.50 -5.71
C VAL A 662 -27.12 -7.27 -5.45
N ALA A 663 -27.83 -6.90 -4.38
CA ALA A 663 -28.97 -7.65 -3.86
C ALA A 663 -30.18 -7.75 -4.82
N ASN A 664 -30.28 -6.84 -5.80
CA ASN A 664 -31.43 -6.77 -6.71
C ASN A 664 -31.29 -7.68 -7.95
N LEU A 665 -30.16 -8.38 -8.12
CA LEU A 665 -30.00 -9.35 -9.20
C LEU A 665 -31.03 -10.48 -9.09
N THR A 666 -31.76 -10.71 -10.18
CA THR A 666 -32.79 -11.76 -10.20
C THR A 666 -32.17 -13.17 -10.12
N ALA A 667 -32.87 -14.12 -9.49
CA ALA A 667 -32.45 -15.53 -9.43
C ALA A 667 -32.21 -16.14 -10.83
N LYS A 668 -32.98 -15.70 -11.83
CA LYS A 668 -32.79 -16.08 -13.24
C LYS A 668 -31.46 -15.58 -13.80
N CYS A 669 -30.99 -14.40 -13.40
CA CYS A 669 -29.68 -13.88 -13.80
C CYS A 669 -28.57 -14.66 -13.08
N ILE A 670 -28.69 -14.81 -11.76
CA ILE A 670 -27.68 -15.43 -10.91
C ILE A 670 -27.37 -16.88 -11.34
N SER A 671 -28.40 -17.64 -11.72
CA SER A 671 -28.26 -19.03 -12.15
C SER A 671 -27.54 -19.23 -13.49
N GLN A 672 -27.32 -18.17 -14.28
CA GLN A 672 -26.62 -18.25 -15.56
C GLN A 672 -25.09 -18.15 -15.44
N PHE A 673 -24.58 -17.66 -14.31
CA PHE A 673 -23.13 -17.56 -14.13
C PHE A 673 -22.45 -18.94 -14.10
N ARG A 674 -21.28 -19.03 -14.72
CA ARG A 674 -20.40 -20.20 -14.70
C ARG A 674 -19.00 -19.72 -14.34
N VAL A 675 -18.40 -20.31 -13.29
CA VAL A 675 -17.16 -19.83 -12.66
C VAL A 675 -16.20 -21.00 -12.42
N GLN A 676 -14.93 -20.84 -12.79
CA GLN A 676 -13.95 -21.94 -12.76
C GLN A 676 -12.97 -21.89 -11.58
N GLU A 677 -12.43 -20.71 -11.23
CA GLU A 677 -11.30 -20.58 -10.30
C GLU A 677 -11.70 -19.95 -8.96
N SER A 678 -12.49 -18.87 -8.98
CA SER A 678 -12.81 -18.09 -7.77
C SER A 678 -14.17 -17.42 -7.81
N LEU A 679 -14.94 -17.55 -6.72
CA LEU A 679 -16.21 -16.86 -6.50
C LEU A 679 -16.15 -16.04 -5.21
N THR A 680 -16.51 -14.76 -5.30
CA THR A 680 -16.69 -13.86 -4.16
C THR A 680 -18.12 -13.35 -4.14
N VAL A 681 -18.78 -13.44 -2.99
CA VAL A 681 -20.16 -12.98 -2.80
C VAL A 681 -20.33 -12.29 -1.45
N SER A 682 -21.27 -11.34 -1.36
CA SER A 682 -21.57 -10.66 -0.09
C SER A 682 -22.85 -11.12 0.60
N SER A 683 -23.56 -12.10 0.05
CA SER A 683 -24.80 -12.64 0.62
C SER A 683 -24.85 -14.15 0.46
N SER A 684 -25.27 -14.85 1.51
CA SER A 684 -25.52 -16.29 1.46
C SER A 684 -26.75 -16.62 0.61
N VAL A 685 -27.73 -15.73 0.51
CA VAL A 685 -28.88 -15.87 -0.38
C VAL A 685 -28.44 -15.91 -1.85
N LEU A 686 -27.58 -14.96 -2.26
CA LEU A 686 -27.00 -14.96 -3.60
C LEU A 686 -26.23 -16.25 -3.88
N LEU A 687 -25.40 -16.68 -2.93
CA LEU A 687 -24.62 -17.91 -3.05
C LEU A 687 -25.51 -19.14 -3.18
N ASN A 688 -26.53 -19.28 -2.34
CA ASN A 688 -27.45 -20.43 -2.37
C ASN A 688 -28.21 -20.49 -3.70
N HIS A 689 -28.68 -19.36 -4.22
CA HIS A 689 -29.29 -19.33 -5.56
C HIS A 689 -28.34 -19.82 -6.67
N MET A 690 -27.04 -19.53 -6.58
CA MET A 690 -26.05 -20.09 -7.51
C MET A 690 -25.87 -21.59 -7.31
N LEU A 691 -25.74 -22.04 -6.05
CA LEU A 691 -25.51 -23.45 -5.70
C LEU A 691 -26.69 -24.36 -6.09
N MET A 692 -27.92 -23.82 -6.10
CA MET A 692 -29.13 -24.53 -6.52
C MET A 692 -29.36 -24.51 -8.04
N ALA A 693 -28.56 -23.75 -8.79
CA ALA A 693 -28.71 -23.66 -10.24
C ALA A 693 -28.27 -24.96 -10.92
N GLU A 694 -29.07 -25.45 -11.85
CA GLU A 694 -28.76 -26.68 -12.59
C GLU A 694 -27.43 -26.54 -13.35
N GLY A 695 -26.53 -27.50 -13.11
CA GLY A 695 -25.21 -27.55 -13.73
C GLY A 695 -24.19 -26.53 -13.17
N PHE A 696 -24.49 -25.87 -12.05
CA PHE A 696 -23.50 -25.06 -11.33
C PHE A 696 -22.66 -25.94 -10.39
N THR A 697 -21.36 -25.66 -10.32
CA THR A 697 -20.43 -26.29 -9.36
C THR A 697 -19.59 -25.18 -8.77
N ALA A 698 -19.48 -25.14 -7.43
CA ALA A 698 -18.70 -24.11 -6.76
C ALA A 698 -17.22 -24.15 -7.21
N PRO A 699 -16.52 -23.02 -7.39
CA PRO A 699 -15.10 -23.05 -7.72
C PRO A 699 -14.24 -23.42 -6.49
N PRO A 700 -12.95 -23.78 -6.68
CA PRO A 700 -12.05 -24.14 -5.58
C PRO A 700 -11.83 -23.04 -4.55
N ASN A 701 -11.92 -21.77 -4.95
CA ASN A 701 -11.82 -20.62 -4.07
C ASN A 701 -13.19 -19.97 -3.88
N LEU A 702 -13.70 -19.97 -2.65
CA LEU A 702 -14.97 -19.34 -2.29
C LEU A 702 -14.72 -18.30 -1.19
N THR A 703 -15.16 -17.07 -1.42
CA THR A 703 -15.04 -15.96 -0.48
C THR A 703 -16.40 -15.35 -0.17
N LEU A 704 -16.71 -15.24 1.12
CA LEU A 704 -17.80 -14.44 1.65
C LEU A 704 -17.20 -13.13 2.17
N LEU A 705 -17.55 -12.01 1.53
CA LEU A 705 -16.97 -10.69 1.79
C LEU A 705 -18.08 -9.72 2.17
N ASP A 706 -17.91 -8.98 3.26
CA ASP A 706 -18.86 -7.94 3.71
C ASP A 706 -20.30 -8.48 3.86
N CYS A 707 -20.43 -9.69 4.40
CA CYS A 707 -21.72 -10.32 4.66
C CYS A 707 -22.39 -9.67 5.87
N LYS A 708 -23.47 -8.93 5.63
CA LYS A 708 -24.30 -8.24 6.64
C LYS A 708 -25.39 -9.13 7.27
N GLU A 709 -25.50 -10.37 6.82
CA GLU A 709 -26.48 -11.33 7.34
C GLU A 709 -26.08 -11.81 8.74
N PRO A 710 -27.01 -11.88 9.71
CA PRO A 710 -26.69 -12.32 11.07
C PRO A 710 -26.24 -13.79 11.10
N SER A 711 -26.76 -14.62 10.19
CA SER A 711 -26.40 -16.03 10.05
C SER A 711 -26.21 -16.41 8.58
N VAL A 712 -25.05 -16.97 8.26
CA VAL A 712 -24.76 -17.55 6.94
C VAL A 712 -25.08 -19.05 6.97
N SER A 713 -25.79 -19.55 5.96
CA SER A 713 -26.05 -20.98 5.80
C SER A 713 -25.89 -21.41 4.35
N PHE A 714 -25.41 -22.65 4.14
CA PHE A 714 -25.37 -23.28 2.82
C PHE A 714 -26.53 -24.27 2.73
N GLU A 715 -27.50 -24.01 1.85
CA GLU A 715 -28.71 -24.84 1.72
C GLU A 715 -28.42 -26.18 1.01
N GLU A 716 -29.05 -27.28 1.42
CA GLU A 716 -28.93 -28.57 0.74
C GLU A 716 -29.87 -28.65 -0.48
N PRO A 717 -29.44 -29.18 -1.65
CA PRO A 717 -28.19 -29.92 -1.91
C PRO A 717 -27.06 -29.05 -2.51
N ALA A 718 -26.51 -28.08 -1.78
CA ALA A 718 -25.36 -27.29 -2.23
C ALA A 718 -24.17 -28.16 -2.67
N ASN A 719 -23.76 -28.02 -3.94
CA ASN A 719 -22.59 -28.70 -4.49
C ASN A 719 -21.29 -27.92 -4.18
N LEU A 720 -20.75 -28.15 -2.99
CA LEU A 720 -19.49 -27.57 -2.48
C LEU A 720 -18.29 -28.52 -2.57
N SER A 721 -18.43 -29.64 -3.29
CA SER A 721 -17.46 -30.75 -3.32
C SER A 721 -16.07 -30.42 -3.91
N SER A 722 -15.95 -29.29 -4.58
CA SER A 722 -14.74 -28.77 -5.23
C SER A 722 -14.05 -27.66 -4.43
N VAL A 723 -14.69 -27.12 -3.38
CA VAL A 723 -14.16 -25.99 -2.61
C VAL A 723 -12.95 -26.43 -1.79
N LYS A 724 -11.79 -25.85 -2.05
CA LYS A 724 -10.52 -26.11 -1.35
C LYS A 724 -10.17 -25.01 -0.37
N HIS A 725 -10.55 -23.78 -0.68
CA HIS A 725 -10.23 -22.59 0.09
C HIS A 725 -11.51 -21.81 0.35
N LEU A 726 -11.85 -21.64 1.63
CA LEU A 726 -13.00 -20.87 2.08
C LEU A 726 -12.51 -19.68 2.91
N LYS A 727 -12.93 -18.47 2.53
CA LYS A 727 -12.59 -17.23 3.24
C LYS A 727 -13.85 -16.48 3.67
N PHE A 728 -13.85 -16.03 4.92
CA PHE A 728 -14.79 -15.06 5.47
C PHE A 728 -14.01 -13.79 5.78
N SER A 729 -14.42 -12.66 5.22
CA SER A 729 -13.73 -11.39 5.36
C SER A 729 -14.71 -10.26 5.65
N CYS A 730 -14.46 -9.50 6.72
CA CYS A 730 -15.29 -8.35 7.10
C CYS A 730 -16.78 -8.71 7.26
N CYS A 731 -17.11 -9.94 7.68
CA CYS A 731 -18.49 -10.37 7.85
C CYS A 731 -19.02 -9.97 9.24
N GLU A 732 -20.29 -9.53 9.30
CA GLU A 732 -20.99 -9.19 10.55
C GLU A 732 -21.71 -10.39 11.18
N THR A 733 -21.64 -11.56 10.55
CA THR A 733 -22.31 -12.78 11.01
C THR A 733 -21.86 -13.24 12.40
N GLU A 734 -22.81 -13.75 13.19
CA GLU A 734 -22.57 -14.26 14.54
C GLU A 734 -22.00 -15.69 14.54
N SER A 735 -22.23 -16.45 13.46
CA SER A 735 -21.79 -17.84 13.37
C SER A 735 -21.51 -18.28 11.94
N LEU A 736 -20.53 -19.18 11.79
CA LEU A 736 -20.23 -19.83 10.53
C LEU A 736 -21.29 -20.91 10.19
N PRO A 737 -21.39 -21.31 8.90
CA PRO A 737 -22.31 -22.36 8.48
C PRO A 737 -22.11 -23.67 9.27
N ARG A 738 -23.20 -24.22 9.82
CA ARG A 738 -23.15 -25.43 10.66
C ARG A 738 -22.73 -26.68 9.89
N ASN A 739 -22.94 -26.70 8.58
CA ASN A 739 -22.64 -27.81 7.69
C ASN A 739 -21.22 -27.75 7.08
N LEU A 740 -20.29 -26.94 7.59
CA LEU A 740 -18.90 -26.92 7.07
C LEU A 740 -18.22 -28.29 7.10
N LYS A 741 -18.59 -29.17 8.04
CA LYS A 741 -18.13 -30.57 8.11
C LYS A 741 -18.40 -31.36 6.82
N SER A 742 -19.44 -31.03 6.05
CA SER A 742 -19.76 -31.75 4.80
C SER A 742 -18.88 -31.34 3.62
N VAL A 743 -18.12 -30.23 3.74
CA VAL A 743 -17.20 -29.73 2.70
C VAL A 743 -15.90 -30.53 2.74
N SER A 744 -15.96 -31.79 2.33
CA SER A 744 -14.87 -32.78 2.45
C SER A 744 -13.59 -32.46 1.65
N SER A 745 -13.63 -31.51 0.72
CA SER A 745 -12.48 -31.05 -0.07
C SER A 745 -11.74 -29.86 0.54
N LEU A 746 -12.23 -29.31 1.66
CA LEU A 746 -11.72 -28.06 2.22
C LEU A 746 -10.30 -28.28 2.82
N GLU A 747 -9.32 -27.59 2.26
CA GLU A 747 -7.90 -27.66 2.67
C GLU A 747 -7.51 -26.45 3.54
N SER A 748 -8.13 -25.28 3.33
CA SER A 748 -7.82 -24.04 4.05
C SER A 748 -9.07 -23.22 4.39
N LEU A 749 -9.14 -22.73 5.64
CA LEU A 749 -10.17 -21.82 6.13
C LEU A 749 -9.53 -20.51 6.63
N SER A 750 -9.95 -19.36 6.10
CA SER A 750 -9.53 -18.04 6.57
C SER A 750 -10.71 -17.25 7.12
N ILE A 751 -10.55 -16.63 8.29
CA ILE A 751 -11.54 -15.77 8.94
C ILE A 751 -10.83 -14.48 9.32
N GLU A 752 -11.20 -13.39 8.67
CA GLU A 752 -10.48 -12.11 8.74
C GLU A 752 -11.46 -10.98 9.05
N HIS A 753 -11.18 -10.19 10.10
CA HIS A 753 -12.00 -9.02 10.46
C HIS A 753 -13.49 -9.34 10.70
N CYS A 754 -13.81 -10.49 11.29
CA CYS A 754 -15.18 -10.89 11.64
C CYS A 754 -15.37 -10.86 13.17
N PRO A 755 -15.74 -9.70 13.76
CA PRO A 755 -15.72 -9.52 15.21
C PRO A 755 -16.79 -10.32 15.97
N ASN A 756 -17.92 -10.62 15.32
CA ASN A 756 -19.09 -11.24 15.95
C ASN A 756 -19.02 -12.78 15.99
N ILE A 757 -18.11 -13.40 15.23
CA ILE A 757 -17.98 -14.85 15.23
C ILE A 757 -17.33 -15.29 16.54
N ALA A 758 -18.10 -15.97 17.38
CA ALA A 758 -17.62 -16.41 18.69
C ALA A 758 -17.01 -17.82 18.68
N SER A 759 -17.47 -18.73 17.82
CA SER A 759 -17.04 -20.13 17.85
C SER A 759 -16.95 -20.76 16.46
N LEU A 760 -16.13 -21.81 16.33
CA LEU A 760 -16.04 -22.63 15.12
C LEU A 760 -17.12 -23.73 15.12
N PRO A 761 -17.71 -24.07 13.97
CA PRO A 761 -18.55 -25.25 13.82
C PRO A 761 -17.68 -26.52 13.72
N ASP A 762 -18.28 -27.69 13.56
CA ASP A 762 -17.52 -28.89 13.22
C ASP A 762 -16.86 -28.72 11.84
N LEU A 763 -15.57 -29.03 11.77
CA LEU A 763 -14.74 -28.86 10.57
C LEU A 763 -14.40 -30.21 9.93
N PRO A 764 -14.18 -30.27 8.61
CA PRO A 764 -13.82 -31.50 7.91
C PRO A 764 -12.38 -31.91 8.23
N SER A 765 -12.11 -33.23 8.23
CA SER A 765 -10.77 -33.78 8.50
C SER A 765 -9.74 -33.48 7.41
N SER A 766 -10.18 -33.00 6.24
CA SER A 766 -9.32 -32.55 5.15
C SER A 766 -8.61 -31.23 5.45
N LEU A 767 -9.04 -30.48 6.47
CA LEU A 767 -8.55 -29.15 6.77
C LEU A 767 -7.08 -29.17 7.25
N GLN A 768 -6.20 -28.54 6.48
CA GLN A 768 -4.76 -28.50 6.77
C GLN A 768 -4.33 -27.17 7.38
N ARG A 769 -5.04 -26.09 7.05
CA ARG A 769 -4.70 -24.72 7.45
C ARG A 769 -5.91 -23.95 7.96
N ILE A 770 -5.73 -23.26 9.09
CA ILE A 770 -6.66 -22.25 9.59
C ILE A 770 -5.94 -20.93 9.88
N THR A 771 -6.50 -19.84 9.38
CA THR A 771 -6.03 -18.48 9.63
C THR A 771 -7.15 -17.67 10.28
N ILE A 772 -6.86 -17.05 11.43
CA ILE A 772 -7.76 -16.14 12.11
C ILE A 772 -7.04 -14.81 12.32
N LEU A 773 -7.52 -13.78 11.63
CA LEU A 773 -6.95 -12.44 11.67
C LEU A 773 -7.98 -11.47 12.22
N ASN A 774 -7.61 -10.75 13.28
CA ASN A 774 -8.45 -9.70 13.86
C ASN A 774 -9.88 -10.14 14.26
N CYS A 775 -10.01 -11.34 14.84
CA CYS A 775 -11.28 -11.86 15.38
C CYS A 775 -11.10 -12.19 16.88
N PRO A 776 -11.15 -11.19 17.78
CA PRO A 776 -10.66 -11.33 19.16
C PRO A 776 -11.41 -12.40 19.97
N VAL A 777 -12.74 -12.48 19.81
CA VAL A 777 -13.58 -13.48 20.51
C VAL A 777 -13.23 -14.89 20.04
N LEU A 778 -13.19 -15.09 18.72
CA LEU A 778 -12.86 -16.38 18.13
C LEU A 778 -11.43 -16.84 18.48
N MET A 779 -10.47 -15.91 18.43
CA MET A 779 -9.08 -16.19 18.78
C MET A 779 -8.97 -16.71 20.20
N LYS A 780 -9.63 -16.06 21.17
CA LYS A 780 -9.66 -16.51 22.57
C LYS A 780 -10.24 -17.92 22.69
N ASN A 781 -11.33 -18.20 21.97
CA ASN A 781 -11.97 -19.50 22.00
C ASN A 781 -11.20 -20.59 21.23
N CYS A 782 -10.21 -20.21 20.43
CA CYS A 782 -9.29 -21.12 19.74
C CYS A 782 -7.95 -21.32 20.49
N GLN A 783 -7.80 -20.80 21.71
CA GLN A 783 -6.57 -21.00 22.51
C GLN A 783 -6.56 -22.38 23.19
N GLU A 784 -5.39 -23.04 23.18
CA GLU A 784 -5.15 -24.25 23.95
C GLU A 784 -4.96 -23.94 25.45
N PRO A 785 -5.38 -24.82 26.39
CA PRO A 785 -6.16 -26.05 26.20
C PRO A 785 -7.67 -25.86 26.39
N ASP A 786 -8.09 -24.74 26.97
CA ASP A 786 -9.44 -24.54 27.50
C ASP A 786 -10.40 -23.84 26.53
N GLY A 787 -9.92 -23.43 25.34
CA GLY A 787 -10.75 -22.78 24.33
C GLY A 787 -11.84 -23.71 23.78
N GLU A 788 -13.09 -23.29 23.81
CA GLU A 788 -14.24 -24.10 23.36
C GLU A 788 -14.15 -24.56 21.89
N SER A 789 -13.43 -23.81 21.05
CA SER A 789 -13.19 -24.15 19.64
C SER A 789 -11.88 -24.89 19.41
N TRP A 790 -10.98 -24.99 20.40
CA TRP A 790 -9.70 -25.68 20.27
C TRP A 790 -9.82 -27.15 19.87
N PRO A 791 -10.70 -27.98 20.48
CA PRO A 791 -10.83 -29.39 20.09
C PRO A 791 -11.20 -29.59 18.62
N LYS A 792 -11.88 -28.61 18.01
CA LYS A 792 -12.32 -28.63 16.60
C LYS A 792 -11.20 -28.39 15.61
N ILE A 793 -10.10 -27.78 16.05
CA ILE A 793 -8.95 -27.47 15.20
C ILE A 793 -7.67 -28.15 15.67
N SER A 794 -7.66 -28.84 16.81
CA SER A 794 -6.47 -29.49 17.37
C SER A 794 -5.67 -30.30 16.32
N HIS A 795 -6.37 -31.06 15.47
CA HIS A 795 -5.83 -31.87 14.38
C HIS A 795 -5.26 -31.08 13.18
N VAL A 796 -5.57 -29.78 13.05
CA VAL A 796 -5.14 -28.93 11.92
C VAL A 796 -3.65 -28.62 12.03
N ARG A 797 -2.88 -28.89 10.96
CA ARG A 797 -1.41 -28.75 10.99
C ARG A 797 -0.94 -27.31 11.12
N TRP A 798 -1.49 -26.40 10.32
CA TRP A 798 -1.09 -24.99 10.30
C TRP A 798 -2.17 -24.11 10.91
N LYS A 799 -1.85 -23.44 12.02
CA LYS A 799 -2.73 -22.50 12.71
C LYS A 799 -2.05 -21.14 12.81
N SER A 800 -2.72 -20.08 12.37
CA SER A 800 -2.21 -18.71 12.47
C SER A 800 -3.25 -17.83 13.14
N PHE A 801 -2.92 -17.29 14.32
CA PHE A 801 -3.75 -16.36 15.08
C PHE A 801 -3.03 -15.01 15.17
N LEU A 802 -3.57 -13.98 14.52
CA LEU A 802 -2.93 -12.66 14.43
C LEU A 802 -3.89 -11.57 14.96
N PRO A 803 -3.61 -10.95 16.12
CA PRO A 803 -4.34 -9.78 16.58
C PRO A 803 -3.80 -8.51 15.90
N ILE A 804 -4.64 -7.47 15.73
CA ILE A 804 -4.19 -6.12 15.35
C ILE A 804 -4.00 -5.29 16.63
N PRO A 805 -2.89 -4.54 16.81
CA PRO A 805 -2.82 -3.48 17.81
C PRO A 805 -3.67 -2.27 17.37
N ASN A 806 -4.32 -1.59 18.32
CA ASN A 806 -5.31 -0.49 18.19
C ASN A 806 -4.89 0.78 17.39
N TRP A 807 -4.07 0.68 16.35
CA TRP A 807 -3.59 1.79 15.55
C TRP A 807 -3.69 1.47 14.05
N LEU A 808 -4.92 1.43 13.57
CA LEU A 808 -5.34 1.87 12.22
C LEU A 808 -6.85 2.10 12.31
N PRO A 809 -7.36 3.29 11.93
CA PRO A 809 -8.77 3.65 12.03
C PRO A 809 -9.67 2.82 11.11
#